data_AF-A0A7X4EJZ3-F1
#
_entry.id   AF-A0A7X4EJZ3-F1
#
_cell.length_a   1.000
_cell.length_b   1.000
_cell.length_c   1.000
_cell.angle_alpha   90.00
_cell.angle_beta   90.00
_cell.angle_gamma   90.00
#
_symmetry.space_group_name_H-M   'P 1'
#
loop_
_entity.id
_entity.type
_entity.pdbx_description
1 polymer ?
#
loop_
_entity_poly.entity_id
_entity_poly.type
_entity_poly.pdbx_seq_one_letter_code
_entity_poly.pdbx_strand_id
1 'polypeptide(L)'
;MRPLRITIEGLRSFRAEVGIDFGGHTQVAVIGDTGAGKSSILEAMTYALYGQTSLGGRSKQESMNDTSDVMRVVLRFQVAGEEWEVTRVDRRAGAGGLRPARAQLVRYGPSGETLEKVEQVRPVNERVQELIGLDSDAFLRTVILPQGRFARLLVEDAPSARTEILRQVWRTQDLEAAGVVAGQRLSEVRTLAVRLQDEVERHPDDPEAHLALLTSQAETASRRAVALADLRDRSTRARDALRQSEVTIAAARRASEHLTPAAMDELADRIDPVEGAQRQIGARTTELKEYEARLKRDLNGIPTDDGPDHHQIARTLATLDAIPNRVERAVEAALGLREAVLGETKAAKDHAQAQQALASAADRVTRHQALEPPLVKAVASVRERLTNAERWYERCRDLRERIRSSKVGLARREQQGAEVSGRLTTAQSDLHGAQERLQRARQGLSEARRTNAAAAAAHDLCPGDECPICQHQLPEGWAPPRDTGLDAAREVHRTSRSDADAANTVVADLKAQQKSARLGTRDARSALDDLRSDMAGALQHLRDAAGLDDAFPLAGDAPLPDREQALAPVGQRFREAEAKLQKHQTEADRLREAQTSAQVDATSARQTLVHARNETERTRKAAGEALGALNRSIQSIPLPFR
;
A
#
# COMPACT_ATOMS: atom_id res chain seq x y z
N MET A 1 -11.17 -3.77 84.90
CA MET A 1 -11.90 -3.99 83.63
C MET A 1 -13.28 -4.55 83.97
N ARG A 2 -14.34 -4.07 83.33
CA ARG A 2 -15.73 -4.56 83.49
C ARG A 2 -16.28 -4.97 82.12
N PRO A 3 -16.68 -6.23 81.89
CA PRO A 3 -17.35 -6.61 80.64
C PRO A 3 -18.74 -5.97 80.57
N LEU A 4 -19.09 -5.45 79.41
CA LEU A 4 -20.41 -4.85 79.15
C LEU A 4 -21.24 -5.78 78.26
N ARG A 5 -20.67 -6.29 77.17
CA ARG A 5 -21.36 -7.21 76.27
C ARG A 5 -20.35 -8.07 75.52
N ILE A 6 -20.64 -9.35 75.32
CA ILE A 6 -19.84 -10.22 74.47
C ILE A 6 -20.71 -10.87 73.39
N THR A 7 -20.19 -10.91 72.18
CA THR A 7 -20.79 -11.65 71.06
C THR A 7 -19.81 -12.73 70.62
N ILE A 8 -20.26 -13.99 70.58
CA ILE A 8 -19.42 -15.17 70.34
C ILE A 8 -20.00 -15.96 69.17
N GLU A 9 -19.16 -16.32 68.19
CA GLU A 9 -19.51 -17.14 67.04
C GLU A 9 -18.34 -18.07 66.69
N GLY A 10 -18.65 -19.33 66.38
CA GLY A 10 -17.68 -20.34 65.94
C GLY A 10 -16.67 -20.80 66.98
N LEU A 11 -16.88 -20.50 68.26
CA LEU A 11 -16.02 -20.90 69.37
C LEU A 11 -16.69 -21.99 70.20
N ARG A 12 -16.07 -23.18 70.29
CA ARG A 12 -16.58 -24.34 71.06
C ARG A 12 -18.04 -24.67 70.76
N SER A 13 -18.94 -24.62 71.75
CA SER A 13 -20.37 -24.90 71.60
C SER A 13 -21.16 -23.76 70.94
N PHE A 14 -20.59 -22.55 70.85
CA PHE A 14 -21.22 -21.39 70.23
C PHE A 14 -21.07 -21.43 68.70
N ARG A 15 -21.80 -22.34 68.03
CA ARG A 15 -21.75 -22.52 66.57
C ARG A 15 -22.29 -21.31 65.82
N ALA A 16 -23.44 -20.80 66.25
CA ALA A 16 -24.06 -19.58 65.73
C ALA A 16 -23.70 -18.38 66.62
N GLU A 17 -23.92 -17.17 66.11
CA GLU A 17 -23.71 -15.94 66.86
C GLU A 17 -24.61 -15.88 68.11
N VAL A 18 -24.00 -15.74 69.28
CA VAL A 18 -24.69 -15.55 70.56
C VAL A 18 -24.16 -14.30 71.24
N GLY A 19 -25.06 -13.36 71.53
CA GLY A 19 -24.77 -12.16 72.31
C GLY A 19 -25.20 -12.33 73.78
N ILE A 20 -24.31 -12.01 74.71
CA ILE A 20 -24.56 -11.97 76.15
C ILE A 20 -24.31 -10.55 76.63
N ASP A 21 -25.34 -9.94 77.22
CA ASP A 21 -25.27 -8.61 77.80
C ASP A 21 -25.02 -8.71 79.31
N PHE A 22 -23.98 -8.04 79.78
CA PHE A 22 -23.61 -7.92 81.20
C PHE A 22 -23.91 -6.51 81.75
N GLY A 23 -24.37 -5.59 80.89
CA GLY A 23 -24.67 -4.21 81.25
C GLY A 23 -25.66 -4.11 82.41
N GLY A 24 -25.43 -3.16 83.32
CA GLY A 24 -26.32 -2.90 84.46
C GLY A 24 -26.26 -3.91 85.61
N HIS A 25 -25.57 -5.05 85.46
CA HIS A 25 -25.46 -6.06 86.51
C HIS A 25 -24.09 -6.01 87.23
N THR A 26 -24.06 -6.25 88.54
CA THR A 26 -22.84 -6.31 89.36
C THR A 26 -22.42 -7.75 89.68
N GLN A 27 -23.36 -8.69 89.70
CA GLN A 27 -23.14 -10.13 89.89
C GLN A 27 -24.00 -10.91 88.89
N VAL A 28 -23.40 -11.89 88.22
CA VAL A 28 -24.07 -12.71 87.21
C VAL A 28 -23.71 -14.18 87.44
N ALA A 29 -24.70 -15.06 87.45
CA ALA A 29 -24.51 -16.50 87.51
C ALA A 29 -24.86 -17.12 86.15
N VAL A 30 -23.94 -17.92 85.61
CA VAL A 30 -24.19 -18.70 84.38
C VAL A 30 -24.51 -20.14 84.79
N ILE A 31 -25.78 -20.54 84.65
CA ILE A 31 -26.29 -21.85 85.05
C ILE A 31 -26.54 -22.70 83.80
N GLY A 32 -26.20 -23.99 83.87
CA GLY A 32 -26.43 -24.96 82.79
C GLY A 32 -25.70 -26.26 83.08
N ASP A 33 -25.95 -27.31 82.31
CA ASP A 33 -25.34 -28.62 82.51
C ASP A 33 -23.83 -28.62 82.23
N THR A 34 -23.13 -29.65 82.71
CA THR A 34 -21.72 -29.86 82.38
C THR A 34 -21.57 -30.06 80.87
N GLY A 35 -20.71 -29.26 80.23
CA GLY A 35 -20.57 -29.26 78.76
C GLY A 35 -21.45 -28.24 78.02
N ALA A 36 -22.36 -27.53 78.69
CA ALA A 36 -23.22 -26.52 78.05
C ALA A 36 -22.51 -25.24 77.57
N GLY A 37 -21.18 -25.15 77.67
CA GLY A 37 -20.40 -24.00 77.16
C GLY A 37 -20.12 -22.88 78.17
N LYS A 38 -20.42 -23.06 79.46
CA LYS A 38 -20.17 -22.05 80.52
C LYS A 38 -18.72 -21.55 80.54
N SER A 39 -17.76 -22.48 80.54
CA SER A 39 -16.33 -22.14 80.50
C SER A 39 -15.89 -21.54 79.17
N SER A 40 -16.63 -21.80 78.08
CA SER A 40 -16.34 -21.25 76.76
C SER A 40 -16.62 -19.75 76.67
N ILE A 41 -17.50 -19.20 77.52
CA ILE A 41 -17.71 -17.74 77.64
C ILE A 41 -16.44 -17.06 78.18
N LEU A 42 -15.83 -17.64 79.21
CA LEU A 42 -14.57 -17.15 79.79
C LEU A 42 -13.40 -17.31 78.81
N GLU A 43 -13.39 -18.40 78.04
CA GLU A 43 -12.42 -18.64 76.97
C GLU A 43 -12.56 -17.59 75.86
N ALA A 44 -13.79 -17.23 75.48
CA ALA A 44 -14.07 -16.18 74.51
C ALA A 44 -13.60 -14.80 74.97
N MET A 45 -13.79 -14.45 76.26
CA MET A 45 -13.28 -13.20 76.81
C MET A 45 -11.75 -13.12 76.73
N THR A 46 -11.07 -14.20 77.11
CA THR A 46 -9.60 -14.28 77.05
C THR A 46 -9.10 -14.17 75.61
N TYR A 47 -9.78 -14.83 74.67
CA TYR A 47 -9.47 -14.75 73.25
C TYR A 47 -9.70 -13.35 72.68
N ALA A 48 -10.79 -12.68 73.05
CA ALA A 48 -11.09 -11.32 72.58
C ALA A 48 -9.96 -10.36 72.98
N LEU A 49 -9.54 -10.40 74.25
CA LEU A 49 -8.53 -9.53 74.81
C LEU A 49 -7.12 -9.84 74.26
N TYR A 50 -6.65 -11.08 74.44
CA TYR A 50 -5.24 -11.42 74.22
C TYR A 50 -4.97 -12.24 72.94
N GLY A 51 -6.02 -12.61 72.20
CA GLY A 51 -5.90 -13.44 70.99
C GLY A 51 -5.49 -14.90 71.27
N GLN A 52 -5.55 -15.34 72.53
CA GLN A 52 -5.17 -16.67 72.99
C GLN A 52 -6.31 -17.34 73.77
N THR A 53 -6.37 -18.67 73.73
CA THR A 53 -7.40 -19.51 74.37
C THR A 53 -6.76 -20.41 75.41
N SER A 54 -6.36 -19.87 76.56
CA SER A 54 -5.51 -20.57 77.53
C SER A 54 -6.27 -21.26 78.68
N LEU A 55 -7.61 -21.26 78.66
CA LEU A 55 -8.43 -22.04 79.59
C LEU A 55 -8.36 -23.54 79.24
N GLY A 56 -7.38 -24.24 79.82
CA GLY A 56 -7.22 -25.69 79.70
C GLY A 56 -5.97 -26.17 78.95
N GLY A 57 -5.06 -25.26 78.57
CA GLY A 57 -3.80 -25.63 77.89
C GLY A 57 -3.95 -26.03 76.42
N ARG A 58 -5.10 -25.75 75.81
CA ARG A 58 -5.43 -26.08 74.42
C ARG A 58 -4.98 -24.99 73.47
N SER A 59 -4.61 -25.36 72.25
CA SER A 59 -4.20 -24.39 71.24
C SER A 59 -5.40 -23.59 70.71
N LYS A 60 -5.12 -22.39 70.17
CA LYS A 60 -6.09 -21.52 69.49
C LYS A 60 -6.90 -22.24 68.41
N GLN A 61 -6.27 -23.20 67.72
CA GLN A 61 -6.88 -24.04 66.68
C GLN A 61 -7.91 -25.00 67.25
N GLU A 62 -7.61 -25.65 68.38
CA GLU A 62 -8.51 -26.59 69.06
C GLU A 62 -9.76 -25.92 69.67
N SER A 63 -9.81 -24.59 69.76
CA SER A 63 -10.94 -23.84 70.33
C SER A 63 -11.99 -23.44 69.29
N MET A 64 -11.65 -23.44 68.00
CA MET A 64 -12.62 -23.23 66.92
C MET A 64 -13.54 -24.44 66.80
N ASN A 65 -14.83 -24.21 66.57
CA ASN A 65 -15.78 -25.28 66.31
C ASN A 65 -15.46 -26.00 64.98
N ASP A 66 -15.50 -27.33 64.97
CA ASP A 66 -15.15 -28.15 63.79
C ASP A 66 -16.06 -27.91 62.57
N THR A 67 -17.29 -27.46 62.80
CA THR A 67 -18.29 -27.18 61.75
C THR A 67 -18.35 -25.71 61.34
N SER A 68 -17.52 -24.84 61.93
CA SER A 68 -17.48 -23.40 61.64
C SER A 68 -16.21 -23.02 60.86
N ASP A 69 -16.37 -22.22 59.81
CA ASP A 69 -15.27 -21.68 59.02
C ASP A 69 -14.71 -20.35 59.56
N VAL A 70 -15.44 -19.72 60.50
CA VAL A 70 -15.13 -18.44 61.10
C VAL A 70 -15.26 -18.55 62.61
N MET A 71 -14.30 -17.99 63.36
CA MET A 71 -14.36 -17.80 64.80
C MET A 71 -14.27 -16.31 65.08
N ARG A 72 -15.38 -15.73 65.55
CA ARG A 72 -15.53 -14.31 65.79
C ARG A 72 -15.94 -14.05 67.23
N VAL A 73 -15.19 -13.18 67.89
CA VAL A 73 -15.56 -12.68 69.22
C VAL A 73 -15.44 -11.17 69.24
N VAL A 74 -16.52 -10.52 69.69
CA VAL A 74 -16.58 -9.08 69.94
C VAL A 74 -16.86 -8.87 71.42
N LEU A 75 -15.98 -8.17 72.12
CA LEU A 75 -16.13 -7.87 73.54
C LEU A 75 -16.13 -6.36 73.74
N ARG A 76 -17.26 -5.83 74.24
CA ARG A 76 -17.37 -4.49 74.80
C ARG A 76 -17.07 -4.53 76.28
N PHE A 77 -16.18 -3.67 76.74
CA PHE A 77 -15.77 -3.60 78.13
C PHE A 77 -15.37 -2.18 78.53
N GLN A 78 -15.40 -1.91 79.83
CA GLN A 78 -15.03 -0.63 80.41
C GLN A 78 -13.73 -0.75 81.22
N VAL A 79 -12.83 0.23 81.05
CA VAL A 79 -11.62 0.39 81.87
C VAL A 79 -11.49 1.86 82.25
N ALA A 80 -11.29 2.15 83.54
CA ALA A 80 -11.13 3.51 84.07
C ALA A 80 -12.22 4.51 83.62
N GLY A 81 -13.46 4.03 83.42
CA GLY A 81 -14.60 4.83 82.98
C GLY A 81 -14.77 4.92 81.46
N GLU A 82 -13.78 4.51 80.66
CA GLU A 82 -13.84 4.56 79.19
C GLU A 82 -14.34 3.24 78.60
N GLU A 83 -15.17 3.33 77.56
CA GLU A 83 -15.72 2.17 76.86
C GLU A 83 -14.89 1.76 75.64
N TRP A 84 -14.60 0.46 75.57
CA TRP A 84 -13.77 -0.14 74.56
C TRP A 84 -14.48 -1.34 73.93
N GLU A 85 -14.27 -1.54 72.63
CA GLU A 85 -14.70 -2.74 71.91
C GLU A 85 -13.50 -3.39 71.23
N VAL A 86 -13.24 -4.65 71.55
CA VAL A 86 -12.27 -5.47 70.84
C VAL A 86 -12.98 -6.49 69.95
N THR A 87 -12.59 -6.52 68.68
CA THR A 87 -13.09 -7.47 67.68
C THR A 87 -11.96 -8.36 67.19
N ARG A 88 -12.15 -9.67 67.31
CA ARG A 88 -11.26 -10.71 66.77
C ARG A 88 -12.01 -11.61 65.81
N VAL A 89 -11.46 -11.83 64.63
CA VAL A 89 -11.99 -12.76 63.63
C VAL A 89 -10.84 -13.60 63.09
N ASP A 90 -10.95 -14.91 63.25
CA ASP A 90 -10.09 -15.89 62.59
C ASP A 90 -10.90 -16.71 61.59
N ARG A 91 -10.25 -17.17 60.52
CA ARG A 91 -10.85 -18.07 59.52
C ARG A 91 -10.06 -19.36 59.42
N ARG A 92 -10.77 -20.45 59.13
CA ARG A 92 -10.16 -21.76 58.83
C ARG A 92 -9.37 -21.66 57.51
N ALA A 93 -8.13 -22.12 57.53
CA ALA A 93 -7.25 -22.23 56.36
C ALA A 93 -7.13 -23.69 55.93
N GLY A 94 -6.91 -23.93 54.62
CA GLY A 94 -6.69 -25.28 54.08
C GLY A 94 -5.49 -25.96 54.76
N ALA A 95 -5.64 -27.23 55.14
CA ALA A 95 -4.74 -28.03 56.01
C ALA A 95 -4.89 -27.83 57.53
N GLY A 96 -6.05 -27.35 58.02
CA GLY A 96 -6.39 -27.40 59.45
C GLY A 96 -5.83 -26.25 60.30
N GLY A 97 -5.21 -25.24 59.68
CA GLY A 97 -4.70 -24.05 60.36
C GLY A 97 -5.74 -22.94 60.53
N LEU A 98 -5.45 -21.96 61.40
CA LEU A 98 -6.21 -20.72 61.53
C LEU A 98 -5.43 -19.55 60.93
N ARG A 99 -6.11 -18.70 60.16
CA ARG A 99 -5.57 -17.42 59.68
C ARG A 99 -6.31 -16.25 60.33
N PRO A 100 -5.59 -15.29 60.96
CA PRO A 100 -6.22 -14.08 61.47
C PRO A 100 -6.78 -13.26 60.31
N ALA A 101 -8.07 -12.94 60.38
CA ALA A 101 -8.79 -12.16 59.38
C ALA A 101 -9.04 -10.73 59.85
N ARG A 102 -9.29 -10.50 61.14
CA ARG A 102 -9.46 -9.17 61.72
C ARG A 102 -9.03 -9.14 63.18
N ALA A 103 -8.30 -8.09 63.54
CA ALA A 103 -7.96 -7.72 64.90
C ALA A 103 -8.09 -6.21 65.00
N GLN A 104 -9.01 -5.76 65.84
CA GLN A 104 -9.32 -4.34 65.99
C GLN A 104 -9.73 -4.04 67.43
N LEU A 105 -9.28 -2.90 67.95
CA LEU A 105 -9.70 -2.31 69.21
C LEU A 105 -10.17 -0.89 68.96
N VAL A 106 -11.32 -0.53 69.50
CA VAL A 106 -11.95 0.78 69.34
C VAL A 106 -12.30 1.36 70.71
N ARG A 107 -11.98 2.64 70.95
CA ARG A 107 -12.52 3.41 72.08
C ARG A 107 -13.69 4.26 71.61
N TYR A 108 -14.78 4.24 72.36
CA TYR A 108 -15.93 5.10 72.12
C TYR A 108 -15.94 6.30 73.08
N GLY A 109 -16.36 7.46 72.56
CA GLY A 109 -16.67 8.63 73.37
C GLY A 109 -18.10 8.61 73.90
N PRO A 110 -18.48 9.58 74.75
CA PRO A 110 -19.79 9.62 75.40
C PRO A 110 -20.98 9.66 74.44
N SER A 111 -20.78 10.14 73.20
CA SER A 111 -21.81 10.19 72.14
C SER A 111 -21.71 9.03 71.13
N GLY A 112 -20.84 8.03 71.38
CA GLY A 112 -20.66 6.86 70.52
C GLY A 112 -19.71 7.06 69.35
N GLU A 113 -19.04 8.21 69.26
CA GLU A 113 -17.99 8.48 68.28
C GLU A 113 -16.73 7.64 68.56
N THR A 114 -16.00 7.27 67.51
CA THR A 114 -14.72 6.55 67.65
C THR A 114 -13.60 7.53 68.01
N LEU A 115 -13.07 7.42 69.23
CA LEU A 115 -11.98 8.27 69.73
C LEU A 115 -10.59 7.66 69.51
N GLU A 116 -10.49 6.33 69.49
CA GLU A 116 -9.25 5.61 69.23
C GLU A 116 -9.58 4.36 68.42
N LYS A 117 -8.71 4.02 67.45
CA LYS A 117 -8.85 2.81 66.62
C LYS A 117 -7.48 2.20 66.36
N VAL A 118 -7.26 1.00 66.88
CA VAL A 118 -6.04 0.21 66.68
C VAL A 118 -6.38 -1.03 65.86
N GLU A 119 -5.57 -1.33 64.86
CA GLU A 119 -5.74 -2.47 63.96
C GLU A 119 -4.45 -3.30 63.87
N GLN A 120 -4.57 -4.53 63.37
CA GLN A 120 -3.52 -5.57 63.33
C GLN A 120 -3.34 -6.32 64.66
N VAL A 121 -2.94 -7.60 64.58
CA VAL A 121 -2.93 -8.51 65.74
C VAL A 121 -1.98 -8.02 66.83
N ARG A 122 -0.73 -7.73 66.49
CA ARG A 122 0.31 -7.35 67.47
C ARG A 122 0.03 -5.99 68.14
N PRO A 123 -0.24 -4.89 67.41
CA PRO A 123 -0.57 -3.61 68.03
C PRO A 123 -1.81 -3.66 68.93
N VAL A 124 -2.84 -4.41 68.51
CA VAL A 124 -4.04 -4.57 69.34
C VAL A 124 -3.74 -5.37 70.62
N ASN A 125 -2.91 -6.41 70.55
CA ASN A 125 -2.51 -7.16 71.75
C ASN A 125 -1.72 -6.30 72.74
N GLU A 126 -0.72 -5.56 72.24
CA GLU A 126 0.09 -4.64 73.05
C GLU A 126 -0.80 -3.58 73.70
N ARG A 127 -1.70 -2.96 72.93
CA ARG A 127 -2.62 -1.94 73.44
C ARG A 127 -3.61 -2.47 74.48
N VAL A 128 -4.17 -3.67 74.28
CA VAL A 128 -5.07 -4.29 75.27
C VAL A 128 -4.34 -4.58 76.58
N GLN A 129 -3.10 -5.08 76.51
CA GLN A 129 -2.29 -5.37 77.68
C GLN A 129 -1.94 -4.10 78.46
N GLU A 130 -1.61 -3.00 77.79
CA GLU A 130 -1.40 -1.68 78.42
C GLU A 130 -2.66 -1.17 79.13
N LEU A 131 -3.82 -1.28 78.48
CA LEU A 131 -5.08 -0.79 79.01
C LEU A 131 -5.51 -1.55 80.27
N ILE A 132 -5.39 -2.89 80.24
CA ILE A 132 -5.79 -3.74 81.36
C ILE A 132 -4.71 -3.74 82.45
N GLY A 133 -3.44 -3.56 82.07
CA GLY A 133 -2.27 -3.61 82.96
C GLY A 133 -1.84 -5.03 83.33
N LEU A 134 -2.49 -6.05 82.78
CA LEU A 134 -2.22 -7.46 83.03
C LEU A 134 -1.97 -8.19 81.71
N ASP A 135 -1.00 -9.10 81.70
CA ASP A 135 -0.86 -10.03 80.59
C ASP A 135 -1.92 -11.16 80.66
N SER A 136 -1.94 -12.02 79.63
CA SER A 136 -2.93 -13.11 79.57
C SER A 136 -2.83 -14.09 80.74
N ASP A 137 -1.65 -14.33 81.29
CA ASP A 137 -1.45 -15.32 82.35
C ASP A 137 -1.83 -14.71 83.70
N ALA A 138 -1.42 -13.47 83.97
CA ALA A 138 -1.87 -12.71 85.13
C ALA A 138 -3.40 -12.53 85.15
N PHE A 139 -4.02 -12.24 84.00
CA PHE A 139 -5.47 -12.10 83.89
C PHE A 139 -6.24 -13.40 84.22
N LEU A 140 -5.72 -14.56 83.79
CA LEU A 140 -6.27 -15.89 84.11
C LEU A 140 -5.97 -16.38 85.54
N ARG A 141 -5.14 -15.66 86.29
CA ARG A 141 -4.83 -15.95 87.70
C ARG A 141 -5.51 -15.01 88.67
N THR A 142 -5.89 -13.81 88.22
CA THR A 142 -6.38 -12.72 89.09
C THR A 142 -7.82 -12.29 88.78
N VAL A 143 -8.26 -12.34 87.52
CA VAL A 143 -9.59 -11.86 87.11
C VAL A 143 -10.51 -13.01 86.77
N ILE A 144 -10.06 -13.93 85.91
CA ILE A 144 -10.77 -15.18 85.63
C ILE A 144 -10.13 -16.25 86.50
N LEU A 145 -10.91 -16.99 87.29
CA LEU A 145 -10.40 -18.09 88.12
C LEU A 145 -10.95 -19.42 87.61
N PRO A 146 -10.19 -20.16 86.76
CA PRO A 146 -10.64 -21.46 86.27
C PRO A 146 -10.82 -22.46 87.40
N GLN A 147 -11.85 -23.29 87.29
CA GLN A 147 -12.13 -24.38 88.22
C GLN A 147 -10.89 -25.30 88.38
N GLY A 148 -10.47 -25.56 89.62
CA GLY A 148 -9.30 -26.40 89.93
C GLY A 148 -7.92 -25.70 89.87
N ARG A 149 -7.86 -24.38 89.59
CA ARG A 149 -6.60 -23.59 89.59
C ARG A 149 -6.50 -22.53 90.69
N PHE A 150 -7.43 -22.50 91.63
CA PHE A 150 -7.48 -21.51 92.73
C PHE A 150 -6.23 -21.53 93.63
N ALA A 151 -5.61 -22.71 93.81
CA ALA A 151 -4.47 -22.88 94.71
C ALA A 151 -3.14 -22.30 94.17
N ARG A 152 -3.02 -22.05 92.85
CA ARG A 152 -1.74 -21.63 92.25
C ARG A 152 -1.28 -20.25 92.67
N LEU A 153 -2.20 -19.29 92.83
CA LEU A 153 -1.87 -17.94 93.28
C LEU A 153 -1.35 -17.89 94.73
N LEU A 154 -1.74 -18.88 95.56
CA LEU A 154 -1.49 -18.88 97.00
C LEU A 154 -0.40 -19.87 97.45
N VAL A 155 -0.17 -20.98 96.73
CA VAL A 155 0.60 -22.12 97.25
C VAL A 155 1.77 -22.58 96.35
N GLU A 156 1.72 -22.41 95.03
CA GLU A 156 2.63 -23.13 94.10
C GLU A 156 3.66 -22.28 93.33
N ASP A 157 3.57 -20.95 93.33
CA ASP A 157 4.50 -20.11 92.56
C ASP A 157 5.73 -19.68 93.38
N ALA A 158 6.93 -19.74 92.78
CA ALA A 158 8.15 -19.18 93.37
C ALA A 158 7.92 -17.70 93.75
N PRO A 159 8.57 -17.18 94.82
CA PRO A 159 8.38 -15.79 95.27
C PRO A 159 8.48 -14.76 94.12
N SER A 160 9.38 -15.00 93.16
CA SER A 160 9.56 -14.17 91.96
C SER A 160 8.34 -14.11 91.04
N ALA A 161 7.67 -15.24 90.77
CA ALA A 161 6.49 -15.29 89.91
C ALA A 161 5.28 -14.61 90.56
N ARG A 162 5.12 -14.77 91.88
CA ARG A 162 4.11 -14.03 92.65
C ARG A 162 4.38 -12.54 92.67
N THR A 163 5.63 -12.12 92.87
CA THR A 163 6.01 -10.71 92.81
C THR A 163 5.72 -10.13 91.43
N GLU A 164 5.93 -10.87 90.34
CA GLU A 164 5.67 -10.37 88.99
C GLU A 164 4.18 -10.11 88.72
N ILE A 165 3.30 -11.03 89.14
CA ILE A 165 1.85 -10.82 89.04
C ILE A 165 1.44 -9.60 89.87
N LEU A 166 1.98 -9.47 91.09
CA LEU A 166 1.71 -8.33 91.97
C LEU A 166 2.25 -7.01 91.41
N ARG A 167 3.40 -7.03 90.71
CA ARG A 167 3.94 -5.86 90.00
C ARG A 167 3.02 -5.39 88.89
N GLN A 168 2.47 -6.31 88.11
CA GLN A 168 1.51 -5.98 87.05
C GLN A 168 0.20 -5.45 87.64
N VAL A 169 -0.34 -6.09 88.69
CA VAL A 169 -1.57 -5.67 89.38
C VAL A 169 -1.45 -4.27 90.00
N TRP A 170 -0.33 -3.98 90.68
CA TRP A 170 -0.09 -2.67 91.29
C TRP A 170 0.57 -1.66 90.35
N ARG A 171 0.85 -2.07 89.10
CA ARG A 171 1.53 -1.27 88.07
C ARG A 171 2.84 -0.63 88.54
N THR A 172 3.55 -1.27 89.47
CA THR A 172 4.83 -0.76 89.96
C THR A 172 5.93 -0.82 88.90
N GLN A 173 5.71 -1.56 87.82
CA GLN A 173 6.51 -1.51 86.59
C GLN A 173 6.56 -0.13 85.94
N ASP A 174 5.48 0.68 86.04
CA ASP A 174 5.46 2.04 85.53
C ASP A 174 6.35 2.95 86.39
N LEU A 175 6.46 2.66 87.70
CA LEU A 175 7.36 3.35 88.63
C LEU A 175 8.82 2.93 88.45
N GLU A 176 9.09 1.65 88.15
CA GLU A 176 10.44 1.19 87.78
C GLU A 176 10.86 1.75 86.42
N ALA A 177 9.97 1.77 85.43
CA ALA A 177 10.22 2.41 84.14
C ALA A 177 10.43 3.92 84.29
N ALA A 178 9.65 4.60 85.14
CA ALA A 178 9.91 5.99 85.51
C ALA A 178 11.24 6.16 86.26
N GLY A 179 11.65 5.19 87.08
CA GLY A 179 12.95 5.17 87.76
C GLY A 179 14.13 4.91 86.81
N VAL A 180 13.94 4.06 85.80
CA VAL A 180 14.90 3.81 84.71
C VAL A 180 14.97 5.02 83.81
N VAL A 181 13.85 5.65 83.44
CA VAL A 181 13.82 6.90 82.69
C VAL A 181 14.40 8.03 83.51
N ALA A 182 14.13 8.15 84.82
CA ALA A 182 14.75 9.14 85.69
C ALA A 182 16.25 8.87 85.87
N GLY A 183 16.67 7.60 85.94
CA GLY A 183 18.07 7.19 85.99
C GLY A 183 18.79 7.40 84.67
N GLN A 184 18.12 7.16 83.54
CA GLN A 184 18.57 7.48 82.19
C GLN A 184 18.63 8.98 81.99
N ARG A 185 17.65 9.76 82.45
CA ARG A 185 17.65 11.22 82.42
C ARG A 185 18.72 11.79 83.35
N LEU A 186 18.95 11.20 84.51
CA LEU A 186 20.03 11.60 85.42
C LEU A 186 21.40 11.21 84.86
N SER A 187 21.51 10.05 84.22
CA SER A 187 22.70 9.63 83.48
C SER A 187 22.93 10.51 82.25
N GLU A 188 21.88 10.84 81.50
CA GLU A 188 21.90 11.76 80.36
C GLU A 188 22.29 13.15 80.83
N VAL A 189 21.75 13.65 81.95
CA VAL A 189 22.09 14.94 82.55
C VAL A 189 23.50 14.93 83.14
N ARG A 190 23.98 13.83 83.73
CA ARG A 190 25.37 13.69 84.18
C ARG A 190 26.34 13.57 83.01
N THR A 191 25.95 12.86 81.97
CA THR A 191 26.72 12.74 80.74
C THR A 191 26.68 14.05 79.96
N LEU A 192 25.56 14.80 80.01
CA LEU A 192 25.45 16.17 79.51
C LEU A 192 26.28 17.10 80.38
N ALA A 193 26.30 16.97 81.70
CA ALA A 193 27.06 17.85 82.59
C ALA A 193 28.56 17.62 82.43
N VAL A 194 29.00 16.36 82.28
CA VAL A 194 30.38 16.02 81.92
C VAL A 194 30.67 16.47 80.50
N ARG A 195 29.78 16.25 79.51
CA ARG A 195 29.94 16.79 78.14
C ARG A 195 29.93 18.31 78.09
N LEU A 196 29.15 19.00 78.93
CA LEU A 196 29.07 20.45 79.02
C LEU A 196 30.29 21.01 79.74
N GLN A 197 30.85 20.31 80.73
CA GLN A 197 32.15 20.66 81.32
C GLN A 197 33.29 20.43 80.33
N ASP A 198 33.23 19.35 79.55
CA ASP A 198 34.18 19.01 78.49
C ASP A 198 33.99 19.91 77.23
N GLU A 199 32.78 20.43 76.98
CA GLU A 199 32.44 21.44 75.94
C GLU A 199 32.79 22.87 76.38
N VAL A 200 32.72 23.18 77.69
CA VAL A 200 33.22 24.44 78.26
C VAL A 200 34.75 24.47 78.22
N GLU A 201 35.43 23.32 78.38
CA GLU A 201 36.88 23.19 78.19
C GLU A 201 37.31 23.07 76.71
N ARG A 202 36.42 22.63 75.81
CA ARG A 202 36.66 22.51 74.35
C ARG A 202 36.02 23.61 73.50
N HIS A 203 35.51 24.67 74.12
CA HIS A 203 34.88 25.74 73.36
C HIS A 203 35.91 26.35 72.37
N PRO A 204 35.61 26.42 71.07
CA PRO A 204 36.25 27.41 70.22
C PRO A 204 35.80 28.80 70.73
N ASP A 205 36.68 29.79 70.66
CA ASP A 205 36.46 31.13 71.19
C ASP A 205 35.20 31.86 70.65
N ASP A 206 34.52 31.33 69.61
CA ASP A 206 33.31 31.89 69.00
C ASP A 206 32.25 30.83 68.56
N PRO A 207 31.13 30.68 69.31
CA PRO A 207 30.03 29.76 68.99
C PRO A 207 29.17 30.15 67.78
N GLU A 208 29.01 31.44 67.46
CA GLU A 208 28.18 31.88 66.32
C GLU A 208 28.84 31.48 65.00
N ALA A 209 30.17 31.62 64.91
CA ALA A 209 30.94 31.20 63.75
C ALA A 209 30.85 29.68 63.51
N HIS A 210 30.85 28.87 64.57
CA HIS A 210 30.77 27.41 64.45
C HIS A 210 29.37 26.93 64.02
N LEU A 211 28.31 27.56 64.53
CA LEU A 211 26.94 27.26 64.12
C LEU A 211 26.68 27.68 62.67
N ALA A 212 27.24 28.82 62.23
CA ALA A 212 27.19 29.27 60.84
C ALA A 212 27.93 28.30 59.90
N LEU A 213 29.07 27.74 60.34
CA LEU A 213 29.82 26.73 59.59
C LEU A 213 29.03 25.43 59.41
N LEU A 214 28.45 24.89 60.49
CA LEU A 214 27.65 23.66 60.44
C LEU A 214 26.38 23.83 59.58
N THR A 215 25.72 24.99 59.67
CA THR A 215 24.56 25.32 58.82
C THR A 215 24.96 25.40 57.34
N SER A 216 26.09 26.05 57.04
CA SER A 216 26.65 26.10 55.68
C SER A 216 26.99 24.71 55.14
N GLN A 217 27.58 23.83 55.95
CA GLN A 217 27.88 22.45 55.58
C GLN A 217 26.60 21.63 55.29
N ALA A 218 25.56 21.75 56.11
CA ALA A 218 24.29 21.06 55.93
C ALA A 218 23.53 21.53 54.66
N GLU A 219 23.50 22.84 54.39
CA GLU A 219 22.94 23.38 53.16
C GLU A 219 23.71 22.91 51.92
N THR A 220 25.04 22.87 52.03
CA THR A 220 25.93 22.39 50.95
C THR A 220 25.68 20.89 50.68
N ALA A 221 25.51 20.07 51.72
CA ALA A 221 25.17 18.66 51.59
C ALA A 221 23.78 18.43 50.97
N SER A 222 22.79 19.25 51.34
CA SER A 222 21.43 19.19 50.78
C SER A 222 21.40 19.53 49.28
N ARG A 223 22.08 20.61 48.87
CA ARG A 223 22.22 20.99 47.45
C ARG A 223 22.90 19.89 46.64
N ARG A 224 23.94 19.24 47.19
CA ARG A 224 24.60 18.08 46.56
C ARG A 224 23.66 16.90 46.37
N ALA A 225 22.86 16.56 47.37
CA ALA A 225 21.94 15.43 47.31
C ALA A 225 20.88 15.63 46.21
N VAL A 226 20.34 16.84 46.08
CA VAL A 226 19.40 17.22 45.01
C VAL A 226 20.06 17.15 43.63
N ALA A 227 21.26 17.73 43.47
CA ALA A 227 21.99 17.69 42.21
C ALA A 227 22.35 16.26 41.77
N LEU A 228 22.75 15.39 42.71
CA LEU A 228 23.02 13.97 42.44
C LEU A 228 21.75 13.20 42.06
N ALA A 229 20.61 13.50 42.67
CA ALA A 229 19.33 12.87 42.34
C ALA A 229 18.87 13.27 40.92
N ASP A 230 18.94 14.55 40.56
CA ASP A 230 18.59 15.03 39.21
C ASP A 230 19.54 14.47 38.15
N LEU A 231 20.85 14.45 38.43
CA LEU A 231 21.85 13.83 37.56
C LEU A 231 21.55 12.35 37.31
N ARG A 232 21.19 11.60 38.36
CA ARG A 232 20.81 10.18 38.26
C ARG A 232 19.60 9.99 37.35
N ASP A 233 18.58 10.82 37.54
CA ASP A 233 17.33 10.75 36.78
C ASP A 233 17.59 11.05 35.30
N ARG A 234 18.29 12.14 34.99
CA ARG A 234 18.66 12.50 33.61
C ARG A 234 19.56 11.46 32.97
N SER A 235 20.54 10.92 33.71
CA SER A 235 21.40 9.83 33.25
C SER A 235 20.62 8.53 32.98
N THR A 236 19.55 8.26 33.72
CA THR A 236 18.68 7.09 33.48
C THR A 236 17.84 7.29 32.23
N ARG A 237 17.17 8.44 32.10
CA ARG A 237 16.38 8.79 30.91
C ARG A 237 17.24 8.80 29.64
N ALA A 238 18.46 9.35 29.72
CA ALA A 238 19.42 9.34 28.63
C ALA A 238 19.75 7.92 28.16
N ARG A 239 20.02 6.99 29.10
CA ARG A 239 20.33 5.60 28.79
C ARG A 239 19.15 4.87 28.13
N ASP A 240 17.95 5.09 28.63
CA ASP A 240 16.75 4.42 28.11
C ASP A 240 16.39 4.95 26.71
N ALA A 241 16.47 6.27 26.50
CA ALA A 241 16.27 6.89 25.18
C ALA A 241 17.31 6.41 24.15
N LEU A 242 18.58 6.30 24.53
CA LEU A 242 19.64 5.74 23.68
C LEU A 242 19.36 4.29 23.31
N ARG A 243 19.01 3.45 24.30
CA ARG A 243 18.73 2.02 24.06
C ARG A 243 17.55 1.81 23.11
N GLN A 244 16.51 2.62 23.24
CA GLN A 244 15.33 2.56 22.35
C GLN A 244 15.65 3.07 20.93
N SER A 245 16.64 3.96 20.81
CA SER A 245 17.11 4.48 19.53
C SER A 245 17.99 3.50 18.75
N GLU A 246 18.83 2.71 19.42
CA GLU A 246 19.65 1.66 18.79
C GLU A 246 18.78 0.66 18.02
N VAL A 247 17.62 0.31 18.57
CA VAL A 247 16.64 -0.59 17.94
C VAL A 247 16.04 0.04 16.68
N THR A 248 15.76 1.34 16.68
CA THR A 248 15.15 2.03 15.53
C THR A 248 16.16 2.33 14.41
N ILE A 249 17.40 2.66 14.75
CA ILE A 249 18.48 2.82 13.77
C ILE A 249 18.82 1.47 13.12
N ALA A 250 18.91 0.39 13.91
CA ALA A 250 19.09 -0.95 13.37
C ALA A 250 17.94 -1.36 12.44
N ALA A 251 16.70 -1.00 12.77
CA ALA A 251 15.54 -1.23 11.90
C ALA A 251 15.60 -0.40 10.60
N ALA A 252 16.05 0.86 10.67
CA ALA A 252 16.27 1.70 9.50
C ALA A 252 17.38 1.16 8.59
N ARG A 253 18.47 0.65 9.19
CA ARG A 253 19.58 0.00 8.47
C ARG A 253 19.10 -1.22 7.68
N ARG A 254 18.29 -2.09 8.31
CA ARG A 254 17.64 -3.21 7.63
C ARG A 254 16.70 -2.77 6.53
N ALA A 255 15.93 -1.70 6.74
CA ALA A 255 15.04 -1.15 5.72
C ALA A 255 15.81 -0.57 4.52
N SER A 256 17.05 -0.12 4.73
CA SER A 256 17.92 0.40 3.69
C SER A 256 18.69 -0.67 2.91
N GLU A 257 18.80 -1.91 3.40
CA GLU A 257 19.48 -3.03 2.70
C GLU A 257 18.92 -3.35 1.30
N HIS A 258 17.74 -2.82 0.95
CA HIS A 258 17.12 -2.97 -0.37
C HIS A 258 17.47 -1.82 -1.34
N LEU A 259 18.34 -0.89 -0.92
CA LEU A 259 18.88 0.18 -1.76
C LEU A 259 20.08 -0.33 -2.57
N THR A 260 20.48 0.46 -3.57
CA THR A 260 21.65 0.14 -4.38
C THR A 260 22.94 0.20 -3.54
N PRO A 261 23.97 -0.63 -3.85
CA PRO A 261 25.21 -0.69 -3.05
C PRO A 261 25.91 0.67 -2.86
N ALA A 262 25.91 1.52 -3.90
CA ALA A 262 26.51 2.86 -3.81
C ALA A 262 25.75 3.82 -2.88
N ALA A 263 24.41 3.74 -2.86
CA ALA A 263 23.60 4.49 -1.91
C ALA A 263 23.73 3.94 -0.49
N MET A 264 24.05 2.65 -0.36
CA MET A 264 24.28 2.00 0.92
C MET A 264 25.59 2.43 1.58
N ASP A 265 26.69 2.49 0.82
CA ASP A 265 27.98 2.98 1.32
C ASP A 265 27.87 4.44 1.79
N GLU A 266 27.21 5.30 0.99
CA GLU A 266 27.03 6.72 1.34
C GLU A 266 26.13 6.92 2.58
N LEU A 267 25.14 6.04 2.80
CA LEU A 267 24.33 6.03 4.03
C LEU A 267 25.11 5.49 5.22
N ALA A 268 25.91 4.43 5.03
CA ALA A 268 26.68 3.79 6.08
C ALA A 268 27.69 4.77 6.71
N ASP A 269 28.39 5.54 5.87
CA ASP A 269 29.30 6.61 6.29
C ASP A 269 28.63 7.69 7.16
N ARG A 270 27.30 7.83 7.06
CA ARG A 270 26.51 8.82 7.83
C ARG A 270 25.80 8.20 9.03
N ILE A 271 25.50 6.91 9.02
CA ILE A 271 24.89 6.16 10.15
C ILE A 271 25.94 5.83 11.21
N ASP A 272 27.15 5.42 10.80
CA ASP A 272 28.22 5.02 11.71
C ASP A 272 28.63 6.11 12.73
N PRO A 273 28.72 7.40 12.36
CA PRO A 273 28.94 8.48 13.31
C PRO A 273 27.82 8.63 14.33
N VAL A 274 26.58 8.32 13.99
CA VAL A 274 25.43 8.38 14.92
C VAL A 274 25.53 7.23 15.92
N GLU A 275 25.76 6.00 15.45
CA GLU A 275 25.98 4.85 16.32
C GLU A 275 27.22 5.05 17.22
N GLY A 276 28.27 5.71 16.70
CA GLY A 276 29.45 6.10 17.47
C GLY A 276 29.15 7.15 18.55
N ALA A 277 28.43 8.21 18.19
CA ALA A 277 27.99 9.24 19.13
C ALA A 277 27.09 8.66 20.23
N GLN A 278 26.13 7.80 19.89
CA GLN A 278 25.26 7.15 20.86
C GLN A 278 26.01 6.25 21.83
N ARG A 279 26.94 5.43 21.31
CA ARG A 279 27.83 4.60 22.16
C ARG A 279 28.67 5.46 23.09
N GLN A 280 29.22 6.58 22.61
CA GLN A 280 29.97 7.50 23.45
C GLN A 280 29.11 8.13 24.54
N ILE A 281 27.90 8.61 24.23
CA ILE A 281 26.99 9.17 25.25
C ILE A 281 26.62 8.08 26.26
N GLY A 282 26.30 6.86 25.83
CA GLY A 282 25.96 5.74 26.70
C GLY A 282 27.10 5.36 27.66
N ALA A 283 28.34 5.32 27.15
CA ALA A 283 29.54 5.10 27.97
C ALA A 283 29.72 6.20 29.02
N ARG A 284 29.64 7.48 28.62
CA ARG A 284 29.81 8.63 29.53
C ARG A 284 28.70 8.74 30.56
N THR A 285 27.48 8.37 30.18
CA THR A 285 26.32 8.32 31.08
C THR A 285 26.48 7.22 32.14
N THR A 286 27.16 6.13 31.78
CA THR A 286 27.50 5.04 32.70
C THR A 286 28.62 5.44 33.65
N GLU A 287 29.69 6.05 33.14
CA GLU A 287 30.77 6.63 33.96
C GLU A 287 30.25 7.67 34.96
N LEU A 288 29.32 8.53 34.55
CA LEU A 288 28.67 9.51 35.44
C LEU A 288 27.89 8.85 36.58
N LYS A 289 27.28 7.69 36.35
CA LYS A 289 26.58 6.93 37.40
C LYS A 289 27.53 6.22 38.35
N GLU A 290 28.63 5.70 37.83
CA GLU A 290 29.70 5.16 38.67
C GLU A 290 30.30 6.27 39.53
N TYR A 291 30.50 7.45 38.94
CA TYR A 291 30.94 8.65 39.63
C TYR A 291 29.93 9.08 40.71
N GLU A 292 28.63 9.14 40.40
CA GLU A 292 27.56 9.44 41.36
C GLU A 292 27.54 8.43 42.53
N ALA A 293 27.65 7.14 42.23
CA ALA A 293 27.68 6.08 43.24
C ALA A 293 28.95 6.13 44.11
N ARG A 294 30.05 6.63 43.56
CA ARG A 294 31.31 6.86 44.28
C ARG A 294 31.21 8.10 45.17
N LEU A 295 30.72 9.21 44.64
CA LEU A 295 30.50 10.44 45.39
C LEU A 295 29.49 10.24 46.55
N LYS A 296 28.44 9.43 46.35
CA LYS A 296 27.52 9.03 47.44
C LYS A 296 28.21 8.24 48.55
N ARG A 297 29.22 7.43 48.23
CA ARG A 297 30.03 6.71 49.22
C ARG A 297 30.97 7.66 49.95
N ASP A 298 31.66 8.52 49.20
CA ASP A 298 32.60 9.49 49.75
C ASP A 298 31.87 10.49 50.67
N LEU A 299 30.68 10.96 50.28
CA LEU A 299 29.82 11.85 51.10
C LEU A 299 29.38 11.22 52.43
N ASN A 300 29.25 9.90 52.49
CA ASN A 300 28.93 9.19 53.73
C ASN A 300 30.17 8.96 54.62
N GLY A 301 31.38 9.26 54.12
CA GLY A 301 32.66 8.97 54.76
C GLY A 301 33.52 10.17 55.13
N ILE A 302 33.09 11.42 54.87
CA ILE A 302 33.87 12.63 55.20
C ILE A 302 33.81 12.88 56.73
N PRO A 303 34.95 12.84 57.46
CA PRO A 303 35.03 13.30 58.84
C PRO A 303 34.80 14.82 58.90
N THR A 304 34.01 15.27 59.85
CA THR A 304 33.50 16.65 59.97
C THR A 304 34.52 17.73 60.35
N ASP A 305 35.81 17.44 60.42
CA ASP A 305 36.72 18.21 61.30
C ASP A 305 37.86 19.02 60.65
N ASP A 306 37.97 19.16 59.32
CA ASP A 306 39.00 20.06 58.76
C ASP A 306 38.53 20.89 57.55
N GLY A 307 38.66 22.22 57.64
CA GLY A 307 38.79 23.12 56.49
C GLY A 307 40.21 23.02 55.89
N PRO A 308 40.55 23.56 54.69
CA PRO A 308 39.91 24.61 53.92
C PRO A 308 39.69 24.18 52.45
N ASP A 309 38.69 23.33 52.20
CA ASP A 309 38.44 22.82 50.85
C ASP A 309 37.16 23.36 50.19
N HIS A 310 36.57 24.41 50.79
CA HIS A 310 35.36 25.08 50.33
C HIS A 310 35.44 25.51 48.85
N HIS A 311 36.61 25.88 48.34
CA HIS A 311 36.78 26.23 46.93
C HIS A 311 36.78 25.01 45.98
N GLN A 312 37.37 23.87 46.36
CA GLN A 312 37.27 22.64 45.56
C GLN A 312 35.86 22.06 45.63
N ILE A 313 35.24 22.14 46.80
CA ILE A 313 33.84 21.78 47.05
C ILE A 313 32.91 22.63 46.19
N ALA A 314 33.07 23.97 46.19
CA ALA A 314 32.27 24.88 45.39
C ALA A 314 32.51 24.71 43.89
N ARG A 315 33.75 24.43 43.45
CA ARG A 315 34.07 24.08 42.05
C ARG A 315 33.45 22.76 41.63
N THR A 316 33.53 21.73 42.48
CA THR A 316 32.92 20.42 42.23
C THR A 316 31.40 20.54 42.15
N LEU A 317 30.80 21.34 43.03
CA LEU A 317 29.38 21.68 43.01
C LEU A 317 28.96 22.44 41.74
N ALA A 318 29.69 23.50 41.38
CA ALA A 318 29.40 24.25 40.15
C ALA A 318 29.54 23.38 38.89
N THR A 319 30.48 22.44 38.90
CA THR A 319 30.65 21.46 37.80
C THR A 319 29.48 20.46 37.80
N LEU A 320 29.07 19.95 38.96
CA LEU A 320 27.92 19.06 39.12
C LEU A 320 26.58 19.73 38.77
N ASP A 321 26.40 21.02 39.05
CA ASP A 321 25.19 21.78 38.67
C ASP A 321 25.09 21.97 37.14
N ALA A 322 26.23 22.07 36.45
CA ALA A 322 26.26 22.26 35.00
C ALA A 322 26.09 20.95 34.19
N ILE A 323 26.41 19.80 34.78
CA ILE A 323 26.36 18.49 34.09
C ILE A 323 24.94 18.07 33.69
N PRO A 324 23.89 18.17 34.53
CA PRO A 324 22.52 17.80 34.18
C PRO A 324 22.05 18.46 32.88
N ASN A 325 22.25 19.78 32.76
CA ASN A 325 21.88 20.54 31.55
C ASN A 325 22.73 20.15 30.33
N ARG A 326 24.00 19.76 30.51
CA ARG A 326 24.83 19.27 29.39
C ARG A 326 24.45 17.87 28.94
N VAL A 327 24.08 16.99 29.87
CA VAL A 327 23.53 15.66 29.55
C VAL A 327 22.25 15.82 28.74
N GLU A 328 21.34 16.69 29.18
CA GLU A 328 20.09 16.96 28.47
C GLU A 328 20.32 17.49 27.06
N ARG A 329 21.17 18.52 26.87
CA ARG A 329 21.50 19.04 25.54
C ARG A 329 22.18 18.02 24.64
N ALA A 330 23.04 17.16 25.18
CA ALA A 330 23.67 16.08 24.41
C ALA A 330 22.64 15.02 23.98
N VAL A 331 21.66 14.72 24.83
CA VAL A 331 20.54 13.81 24.51
C VAL A 331 19.65 14.40 23.42
N GLU A 332 19.23 15.66 23.56
CA GLU A 332 18.40 16.35 22.56
C GLU A 332 19.10 16.40 21.20
N ALA A 333 20.38 16.77 21.16
CA ALA A 333 21.14 16.85 19.92
C ALA A 333 21.31 15.47 19.26
N ALA A 334 21.49 14.40 20.04
CA ALA A 334 21.55 13.03 19.52
C ALA A 334 20.20 12.54 18.97
N LEU A 335 19.09 12.90 19.62
CA LEU A 335 17.73 12.59 19.14
C LEU A 335 17.42 13.34 17.83
N GLY A 336 17.79 14.62 17.73
CA GLY A 336 17.63 15.41 16.50
C GLY A 336 18.45 14.86 15.33
N LEU A 337 19.70 14.45 15.58
CA LEU A 337 20.53 13.78 14.57
C LEU A 337 19.91 12.46 14.09
N ARG A 338 19.35 11.66 15.00
CA ARG A 338 18.63 10.43 14.66
C ARG A 338 17.46 10.70 13.72
N GLU A 339 16.62 11.69 14.04
CA GLU A 339 15.46 12.03 13.22
C GLU A 339 15.85 12.54 11.84
N ALA A 340 16.90 13.36 11.75
CA ALA A 340 17.44 13.82 10.49
C ALA A 340 17.95 12.65 9.60
N VAL A 341 18.71 11.70 10.18
CA VAL A 341 19.16 10.51 9.46
C VAL A 341 17.99 9.65 8.97
N LEU A 342 16.95 9.45 9.80
CA LEU A 342 15.74 8.74 9.37
C LEU A 342 15.03 9.46 8.22
N GLY A 343 14.91 10.79 8.29
CA GLY A 343 14.36 11.61 7.21
C GLY A 343 15.15 11.47 5.92
N GLU A 344 16.48 11.49 6.00
CA GLU A 344 17.36 11.32 4.84
C GLU A 344 17.30 9.94 4.23
N THR A 345 17.32 8.87 5.05
CA THR A 345 17.20 7.49 4.55
C THR A 345 15.89 7.27 3.80
N LYS A 346 14.78 7.83 4.31
CA LYS A 346 13.49 7.83 3.62
C LYS A 346 13.56 8.62 2.30
N ALA A 347 14.08 9.84 2.33
CA ALA A 347 14.21 10.67 1.13
C ALA A 347 15.11 10.03 0.05
N ALA A 348 16.16 9.30 0.45
CA ALA A 348 17.03 8.57 -0.45
C ALA A 348 16.30 7.41 -1.13
N LYS A 349 15.47 6.66 -0.37
CA LYS A 349 14.61 5.61 -0.92
C LYS A 349 13.59 6.15 -1.91
N ASP A 350 12.90 7.23 -1.54
CA ASP A 350 11.89 7.87 -2.40
C ASP A 350 12.55 8.38 -3.71
N HIS A 351 13.74 8.96 -3.62
CA HIS A 351 14.50 9.39 -4.80
C HIS A 351 14.91 8.22 -5.71
N ALA A 352 15.42 7.11 -5.14
CA ALA A 352 15.80 5.93 -5.90
C ALA A 352 14.59 5.31 -6.63
N GLN A 353 13.44 5.21 -5.95
CA GLN A 353 12.19 4.72 -6.55
C GLN A 353 11.72 5.63 -7.69
N ALA A 354 11.77 6.95 -7.50
CA ALA A 354 11.40 7.91 -8.54
C ALA A 354 12.35 7.85 -9.76
N GLN A 355 13.66 7.67 -9.55
CA GLN A 355 14.61 7.47 -10.65
C GLN A 355 14.34 6.18 -11.43
N GLN A 356 14.03 5.07 -10.74
CA GLN A 356 13.69 3.81 -11.39
C GLN A 356 12.40 3.93 -12.21
N ALA A 357 11.38 4.61 -11.67
CA ALA A 357 10.14 4.89 -12.38
C ALA A 357 10.39 5.73 -13.65
N LEU A 358 11.21 6.78 -13.56
CA LEU A 358 11.62 7.59 -14.71
C LEU A 358 12.34 6.77 -15.78
N ALA A 359 13.31 5.93 -15.38
CA ALA A 359 14.03 5.06 -16.31
C ALA A 359 13.08 4.09 -17.03
N SER A 360 12.14 3.49 -16.29
CA SER A 360 11.13 2.59 -16.88
C SER A 360 10.18 3.30 -17.85
N ALA A 361 9.80 4.56 -17.55
CA ALA A 361 8.97 5.37 -18.43
C ALA A 361 9.72 5.75 -19.71
N ALA A 362 10.99 6.14 -19.60
CA ALA A 362 11.85 6.47 -20.74
C ALA A 362 12.07 5.26 -21.68
N ASP A 363 12.28 4.06 -21.13
CA ASP A 363 12.40 2.83 -21.91
C ASP A 363 11.09 2.49 -22.66
N ARG A 364 9.93 2.64 -22.01
CA ARG A 364 8.62 2.47 -22.68
C ARG A 364 8.42 3.44 -23.84
N VAL A 365 8.76 4.72 -23.65
CA VAL A 365 8.70 5.74 -24.71
C VAL A 365 9.61 5.36 -25.87
N THR A 366 10.86 4.96 -25.58
CA THR A 366 11.84 4.58 -26.60
C THR A 366 11.36 3.38 -27.44
N ARG A 367 10.83 2.34 -26.78
CA ARG A 367 10.27 1.17 -27.48
C ARG A 367 9.08 1.53 -28.37
N HIS A 368 8.20 2.41 -27.91
CA HIS A 368 7.06 2.86 -28.72
C HIS A 368 7.48 3.75 -29.89
N GLN A 369 8.45 4.65 -29.70
CA GLN A 369 9.01 5.48 -30.77
C GLN A 369 9.68 4.64 -31.86
N ALA A 370 10.32 3.53 -31.50
CA ALA A 370 10.92 2.62 -32.48
C ALA A 370 9.89 1.93 -33.41
N LEU A 371 8.63 1.84 -32.98
CA LEU A 371 7.54 1.24 -33.77
C LEU A 371 6.87 2.23 -34.75
N GLU A 372 7.05 3.53 -34.57
CA GLU A 372 6.40 4.54 -35.42
C GLU A 372 6.92 4.55 -36.88
N PRO A 373 8.25 4.55 -37.15
CA PRO A 373 8.76 4.52 -38.52
C PRO A 373 8.26 3.35 -39.39
N PRO A 374 8.25 2.07 -38.92
CA PRO A 374 7.74 0.98 -39.74
C PRO A 374 6.23 1.07 -39.96
N LEU A 375 5.44 1.59 -39.01
CA LEU A 375 4.00 1.79 -39.18
C LEU A 375 3.69 2.89 -40.21
N VAL A 376 4.40 4.02 -40.15
CA VAL A 376 4.28 5.09 -41.15
C VAL A 376 4.62 4.57 -42.55
N LYS A 377 5.69 3.78 -42.67
CA LYS A 377 6.07 3.16 -43.94
C LYS A 377 5.01 2.17 -44.45
N ALA A 378 4.40 1.39 -43.56
CA ALA A 378 3.33 0.47 -43.91
C ALA A 378 2.07 1.20 -44.43
N VAL A 379 1.63 2.27 -43.74
CA VAL A 379 0.50 3.11 -44.19
C VAL A 379 0.80 3.73 -45.56
N ALA A 380 2.00 4.28 -45.77
CA ALA A 380 2.40 4.84 -47.05
C ALA A 380 2.36 3.79 -48.19
N SER A 381 2.85 2.57 -47.94
CA SER A 381 2.81 1.49 -48.93
C SER A 381 1.39 1.05 -49.29
N VAL A 382 0.48 0.94 -48.30
CA VAL A 382 -0.92 0.58 -48.57
C VAL A 382 -1.65 1.72 -49.29
N ARG A 383 -1.36 2.98 -48.95
CA ARG A 383 -1.89 4.17 -49.65
C ARG A 383 -1.52 4.14 -51.13
N GLU A 384 -0.25 3.88 -51.44
CA GLU A 384 0.22 3.79 -52.82
C GLU A 384 -0.51 2.68 -53.60
N ARG A 385 -0.72 1.51 -52.98
CA ARG A 385 -1.53 0.43 -53.57
C ARG A 385 -2.97 0.84 -53.83
N LEU A 386 -3.61 1.54 -52.88
CA LEU A 386 -4.97 2.05 -53.04
C LEU A 386 -5.07 3.01 -54.22
N THR A 387 -4.15 3.98 -54.33
CA THR A 387 -4.11 4.93 -55.45
C THR A 387 -3.86 4.24 -56.79
N ASN A 388 -3.01 3.21 -56.82
CA ASN A 388 -2.80 2.40 -58.02
C ASN A 388 -4.05 1.60 -58.40
N ALA A 389 -4.75 1.01 -57.42
CA ALA A 389 -6.00 0.28 -57.64
C ALA A 389 -7.09 1.20 -58.20
N GLU A 390 -7.23 2.42 -57.67
CA GLU A 390 -8.16 3.43 -58.19
C GLU A 390 -7.90 3.76 -59.66
N ARG A 391 -6.62 4.00 -60.01
CA ARG A 391 -6.20 4.29 -61.38
C ARG A 391 -6.54 3.14 -62.34
N TRP A 392 -6.26 1.90 -61.95
CA TRP A 392 -6.57 0.74 -62.78
C TRP A 392 -8.07 0.50 -62.91
N TYR A 393 -8.85 0.75 -61.85
CA TYR A 393 -10.31 0.67 -61.91
C TYR A 393 -10.89 1.65 -62.94
N GLU A 394 -10.42 2.91 -62.94
CA GLU A 394 -10.84 3.91 -63.92
C GLU A 394 -10.48 3.51 -65.36
N ARG A 395 -9.28 2.93 -65.56
CA ARG A 395 -8.85 2.41 -66.86
C ARG A 395 -9.72 1.23 -67.33
N CYS A 396 -10.04 0.29 -66.44
CA CYS A 396 -10.97 -0.80 -66.74
C CYS A 396 -12.34 -0.25 -67.15
N ARG A 397 -12.86 0.76 -66.44
CA ARG A 397 -14.13 1.42 -66.78
C ARG A 397 -14.10 2.06 -68.17
N ASP A 398 -13.03 2.75 -68.53
CA ASP A 398 -12.87 3.36 -69.86
C ASP A 398 -12.80 2.30 -70.99
N LEU A 399 -11.95 1.29 -70.82
CA LEU A 399 -11.80 0.19 -71.78
C LEU A 399 -13.13 -0.55 -71.99
N ARG A 400 -13.93 -0.69 -70.93
CA ARG A 400 -15.27 -1.30 -70.98
C ARG A 400 -16.19 -0.58 -71.94
N GLU A 401 -16.22 0.74 -71.85
CA GLU A 401 -17.08 1.60 -72.65
C GLU A 401 -16.61 1.62 -74.12
N ARG A 402 -15.30 1.58 -74.34
CA ARG A 402 -14.69 1.43 -75.67
C ARG A 402 -14.99 0.07 -76.31
N ILE A 403 -14.95 -1.03 -75.55
CA ILE A 403 -15.36 -2.36 -76.01
C ILE A 403 -16.85 -2.35 -76.37
N ARG A 404 -17.70 -1.78 -75.51
CA ARG A 404 -19.16 -1.69 -75.75
C ARG A 404 -19.47 -0.95 -77.05
N SER A 405 -18.89 0.23 -77.24
CA SER A 405 -19.07 1.02 -78.47
C SER A 405 -18.50 0.32 -79.70
N SER A 406 -17.34 -0.34 -79.58
CA SER A 406 -16.72 -1.10 -80.68
C SER A 406 -17.55 -2.32 -81.09
N LYS A 407 -18.19 -3.02 -80.15
CA LYS A 407 -19.13 -4.12 -80.44
C LYS A 407 -20.33 -3.65 -81.25
N VAL A 408 -20.95 -2.53 -80.86
CA VAL A 408 -22.05 -1.92 -81.61
C VAL A 408 -21.60 -1.53 -83.02
N GLY A 409 -20.41 -0.94 -83.13
CA GLY A 409 -19.80 -0.59 -84.41
C GLY A 409 -19.51 -1.80 -85.31
N LEU A 410 -19.05 -2.91 -84.73
CA LEU A 410 -18.80 -4.16 -85.45
C LEU A 410 -20.11 -4.77 -85.96
N ALA A 411 -21.14 -4.87 -85.13
CA ALA A 411 -22.45 -5.40 -85.51
C ALA A 411 -23.06 -4.59 -86.69
N ARG A 412 -22.92 -3.27 -86.66
CA ARG A 412 -23.35 -2.39 -87.77
C ARG A 412 -22.60 -2.69 -89.07
N ARG A 413 -21.29 -2.89 -89.02
CA ARG A 413 -20.47 -3.24 -90.20
C ARG A 413 -20.80 -4.63 -90.75
N GLU A 414 -21.06 -5.59 -89.87
CA GLU A 414 -21.49 -6.93 -90.25
C GLU A 414 -22.85 -6.90 -90.96
N GLN A 415 -23.80 -6.11 -90.45
CA GLN A 415 -25.10 -5.88 -91.10
C GLN A 415 -24.95 -5.25 -92.50
N GLN A 416 -24.13 -4.19 -92.63
CA GLN A 416 -23.85 -3.56 -93.92
C GLN A 416 -23.19 -4.55 -94.91
N GLY A 417 -22.27 -5.38 -94.44
CA GLY A 417 -21.64 -6.43 -95.23
C GLY A 417 -22.64 -7.48 -95.72
N ALA A 418 -23.58 -7.89 -94.85
CA ALA A 418 -24.66 -8.81 -95.20
C ALA A 418 -25.61 -8.22 -96.24
N GLU A 419 -25.99 -6.95 -96.11
CA GLU A 419 -26.85 -6.23 -97.06
C GLU A 419 -26.21 -6.14 -98.46
N VAL A 420 -24.94 -5.73 -98.52
CA VAL A 420 -24.18 -5.69 -99.79
C VAL A 420 -24.07 -7.08 -100.40
N SER A 421 -23.85 -8.11 -99.58
CA SER A 421 -23.81 -9.50 -100.06
C SER A 421 -25.15 -9.96 -100.62
N GLY A 422 -26.27 -9.59 -99.99
CA GLY A 422 -27.61 -9.87 -100.51
C GLY A 422 -27.87 -9.20 -101.85
N ARG A 423 -27.55 -7.89 -101.95
CA ARG A 423 -27.65 -7.13 -103.21
C ARG A 423 -26.79 -7.71 -104.33
N LEU A 424 -25.59 -8.18 -103.99
CA LEU A 424 -24.68 -8.82 -104.96
C LEU A 424 -25.29 -10.12 -105.49
N THR A 425 -25.88 -10.96 -104.64
CA THR A 425 -26.56 -12.20 -105.07
C THR A 425 -27.69 -11.90 -106.06
N THR A 426 -28.52 -10.89 -105.77
CA THR A 426 -29.58 -10.46 -106.68
C THR A 426 -29.01 -9.95 -108.00
N ALA A 427 -28.02 -9.05 -107.97
CA ALA A 427 -27.39 -8.51 -109.17
C ALA A 427 -26.68 -9.59 -110.02
N GLN A 428 -26.15 -10.65 -109.40
CA GLN A 428 -25.59 -11.81 -110.10
C GLN A 428 -26.68 -12.61 -110.83
N SER A 429 -27.84 -12.78 -110.21
CA SER A 429 -28.99 -13.41 -110.86
C SER A 429 -29.52 -12.57 -112.02
N ASP A 430 -29.60 -11.24 -111.85
CA ASP A 430 -30.00 -10.31 -112.90
C ASP A 430 -29.02 -10.30 -114.08
N LEU A 431 -27.71 -10.32 -113.80
CA LEU A 431 -26.67 -10.44 -114.82
C LEU A 431 -26.80 -11.77 -115.58
N HIS A 432 -27.03 -12.88 -114.87
CA HIS A 432 -27.24 -14.17 -115.52
C HIS A 432 -28.46 -14.14 -116.46
N GLY A 433 -29.59 -13.62 -115.99
CA GLY A 433 -30.79 -13.46 -116.82
C GLY A 433 -30.57 -12.50 -118.01
N ALA A 434 -29.82 -11.41 -117.83
CA ALA A 434 -29.46 -10.49 -118.91
C ALA A 434 -28.53 -11.15 -119.94
N GLN A 435 -27.58 -11.99 -119.48
CA GLN A 435 -26.70 -12.78 -120.35
C GLN A 435 -27.49 -13.81 -121.16
N GLU A 436 -28.46 -14.50 -120.56
CA GLU A 436 -29.36 -15.42 -121.27
C GLU A 436 -30.22 -14.70 -122.31
N ARG A 437 -30.76 -13.51 -121.98
CA ARG A 437 -31.49 -12.67 -122.95
C ARG A 437 -30.59 -12.23 -124.10
N LEU A 438 -29.36 -11.79 -123.81
CA LEU A 438 -28.37 -11.43 -124.82
C LEU A 438 -28.00 -12.63 -125.70
N GLN A 439 -27.84 -13.82 -125.14
CA GLN A 439 -27.57 -15.04 -125.90
C GLN A 439 -28.74 -15.38 -126.84
N ARG A 440 -29.98 -15.31 -126.34
CA ARG A 440 -31.19 -15.49 -127.16
C ARG A 440 -31.30 -14.43 -128.25
N ALA A 441 -31.02 -13.16 -127.94
CA ALA A 441 -31.02 -12.08 -128.91
C ALA A 441 -29.93 -12.25 -129.98
N ARG A 442 -28.74 -12.75 -129.60
CA ARG A 442 -27.67 -13.12 -130.56
C ARG A 442 -28.09 -14.24 -131.50
N GLN A 443 -28.72 -15.29 -130.96
CA GLN A 443 -29.25 -16.40 -131.77
C GLN A 443 -30.37 -15.93 -132.70
N GLY A 444 -31.31 -15.14 -132.18
CA GLY A 444 -32.40 -14.55 -132.95
C GLY A 444 -31.90 -13.61 -134.05
N LEU A 445 -30.89 -12.78 -133.77
CA LEU A 445 -30.23 -11.95 -134.77
C LEU A 445 -29.51 -12.79 -135.83
N SER A 446 -28.82 -13.86 -135.43
CA SER A 446 -28.19 -14.79 -136.38
C SER A 446 -29.22 -15.48 -137.28
N GLU A 447 -30.36 -15.88 -136.74
CA GLU A 447 -31.44 -16.52 -137.50
C GLU A 447 -32.11 -15.50 -138.43
N ALA A 448 -32.49 -14.32 -137.94
CA ALA A 448 -33.04 -13.25 -138.75
C ALA A 448 -32.11 -12.84 -139.91
N ARG A 449 -30.78 -12.83 -139.68
CA ARG A 449 -29.76 -12.63 -140.72
C ARG A 449 -29.75 -13.74 -141.77
N ARG A 450 -29.99 -15.00 -141.38
CA ARG A 450 -30.07 -16.14 -142.31
C ARG A 450 -31.36 -16.13 -143.11
N THR A 451 -32.51 -15.95 -142.46
CA THR A 451 -33.83 -15.91 -143.12
C THR A 451 -33.95 -14.73 -144.08
N ASN A 452 -33.33 -13.59 -143.72
CA ASN A 452 -33.29 -12.38 -144.54
C ASN A 452 -31.92 -12.15 -145.17
N ALA A 453 -31.22 -13.21 -145.60
CA ALA A 453 -29.85 -13.09 -146.14
C ALA A 453 -29.74 -12.08 -147.30
N ALA A 454 -30.76 -12.02 -148.16
CA ALA A 454 -30.83 -11.03 -149.24
C ALA A 454 -30.95 -9.59 -148.71
N ALA A 455 -31.83 -9.33 -147.73
CA ALA A 455 -31.98 -8.00 -147.13
C ALA A 455 -30.76 -7.61 -146.26
N ALA A 456 -30.12 -8.59 -145.61
CA ALA A 456 -28.92 -8.38 -144.81
C ALA A 456 -27.69 -8.05 -145.68
N ALA A 457 -27.53 -8.71 -146.84
CA ALA A 457 -26.45 -8.44 -147.80
C ALA A 457 -26.69 -7.17 -148.62
N ALA A 458 -27.95 -6.77 -148.78
CA ALA A 458 -28.38 -5.60 -149.54
C ALA A 458 -28.56 -4.32 -148.69
N HIS A 459 -28.37 -4.40 -147.37
CA HIS A 459 -28.70 -3.33 -146.42
C HIS A 459 -27.98 -2.01 -146.69
N ASP A 460 -26.72 -2.08 -147.15
CA ASP A 460 -25.85 -0.92 -147.40
C ASP A 460 -25.62 -0.67 -148.91
N LEU A 461 -26.34 -1.37 -149.79
CA LEU A 461 -26.18 -1.20 -151.25
C LEU A 461 -27.08 -0.07 -151.78
N CYS A 462 -26.56 0.68 -152.75
CA CYS A 462 -27.24 1.75 -153.45
C CYS A 462 -27.41 1.42 -154.95
N PRO A 463 -28.36 2.06 -155.67
CA PRO A 463 -28.41 1.98 -157.13
C PRO A 463 -27.05 2.35 -157.73
N GLY A 464 -26.52 1.49 -158.61
CA GLY A 464 -25.16 1.61 -159.18
C GLY A 464 -24.09 0.74 -158.52
N ASP A 465 -24.30 0.23 -157.30
CA ASP A 465 -23.36 -0.71 -156.66
C ASP A 465 -23.44 -2.10 -157.31
N GLU A 466 -22.36 -2.88 -157.27
CA GLU A 466 -22.36 -4.27 -157.71
C GLU A 466 -23.00 -5.19 -156.67
N CYS A 467 -23.93 -6.04 -157.10
CA CYS A 467 -24.54 -7.03 -156.24
C CYS A 467 -23.48 -8.03 -155.72
N PRO A 468 -23.31 -8.20 -154.39
CA PRO A 468 -22.24 -9.04 -153.83
C PRO A 468 -22.41 -10.56 -154.09
N ILE A 469 -23.54 -10.97 -154.66
CA ILE A 469 -23.84 -12.38 -154.97
C ILE A 469 -23.54 -12.69 -156.45
N CYS A 470 -23.91 -11.80 -157.37
CA CYS A 470 -23.81 -12.04 -158.81
C CYS A 470 -23.00 -10.98 -159.58
N GLN A 471 -22.45 -9.97 -158.89
CA GLN A 471 -21.57 -8.91 -159.41
C GLN A 471 -22.17 -8.05 -160.54
N HIS A 472 -23.49 -8.01 -160.65
CA HIS A 472 -24.18 -7.13 -161.60
C HIS A 472 -24.52 -5.78 -160.95
N GLN A 473 -24.45 -4.68 -161.72
CA GLN A 473 -24.84 -3.35 -161.26
C GLN A 473 -26.33 -3.28 -160.94
N LEU A 474 -26.65 -2.72 -159.77
CA LEU A 474 -28.02 -2.54 -159.31
C LEU A 474 -28.71 -1.42 -160.12
N PRO A 475 -29.91 -1.67 -160.69
CA PRO A 475 -30.56 -0.74 -161.61
C PRO A 475 -31.09 0.55 -160.94
N GLU A 476 -31.22 1.63 -161.74
CA GLU A 476 -31.85 2.89 -161.32
C GLU A 476 -33.33 2.65 -160.97
N GLY A 477 -33.64 2.67 -159.67
CA GLY A 477 -34.97 2.32 -159.14
C GLY A 477 -34.98 1.04 -158.27
N TRP A 478 -33.84 0.37 -158.14
CA TRP A 478 -33.68 -0.71 -157.18
C TRP A 478 -33.83 -0.19 -155.74
N ALA A 479 -34.60 -0.93 -154.94
CA ALA A 479 -34.73 -0.68 -153.51
C ALA A 479 -34.40 -1.98 -152.76
N PRO A 480 -33.73 -1.90 -151.59
CA PRO A 480 -33.43 -3.07 -150.81
C PRO A 480 -34.71 -3.83 -150.45
N PRO A 481 -34.68 -5.18 -150.41
CA PRO A 481 -35.83 -5.97 -150.00
C PRO A 481 -36.36 -5.52 -148.64
N ARG A 482 -37.68 -5.38 -148.51
CA ARG A 482 -38.28 -4.91 -147.25
C ARG A 482 -37.92 -5.86 -146.11
N ASP A 483 -37.23 -5.29 -145.14
CA ASP A 483 -36.89 -5.96 -143.90
C ASP A 483 -38.16 -6.17 -143.05
N THR A 484 -38.52 -7.42 -142.79
CA THR A 484 -39.67 -7.74 -141.93
C THR A 484 -39.27 -8.21 -140.52
N GLY A 485 -37.97 -8.24 -140.17
CA GLY A 485 -37.55 -8.67 -138.83
C GLY A 485 -36.08 -8.54 -138.43
N LEU A 486 -35.17 -8.14 -139.31
CA LEU A 486 -33.74 -7.98 -139.05
C LEU A 486 -33.42 -6.73 -138.20
N ASP A 487 -34.00 -5.57 -138.51
CA ASP A 487 -33.81 -4.33 -137.76
C ASP A 487 -34.42 -4.43 -136.35
N ALA A 488 -35.59 -5.08 -136.22
CA ALA A 488 -36.16 -5.44 -134.92
C ALA A 488 -35.21 -6.35 -134.12
N ALA A 489 -34.59 -7.36 -134.76
CA ALA A 489 -33.63 -8.24 -134.10
C ALA A 489 -32.30 -7.54 -133.73
N ARG A 490 -31.83 -6.59 -134.55
CA ARG A 490 -30.65 -5.74 -134.24
C ARG A 490 -30.91 -4.87 -133.03
N GLU A 491 -32.09 -4.27 -132.95
CA GLU A 491 -32.51 -3.45 -131.83
C GLU A 491 -32.62 -4.28 -130.54
N VAL A 492 -33.26 -5.45 -130.59
CA VAL A 492 -33.33 -6.39 -129.45
C VAL A 492 -31.94 -6.86 -128.99
N HIS A 493 -31.00 -7.10 -129.91
CA HIS A 493 -29.61 -7.41 -129.55
C HIS A 493 -28.89 -6.22 -128.92
N ARG A 494 -29.06 -5.01 -129.45
CA ARG A 494 -28.44 -3.78 -128.93
C ARG A 494 -28.91 -3.48 -127.51
N THR A 495 -30.22 -3.53 -127.26
CA THR A 495 -30.80 -3.33 -125.92
C THR A 495 -30.36 -4.44 -124.96
N SER A 496 -30.43 -5.71 -125.36
CA SER A 496 -29.96 -6.83 -124.51
C SER A 496 -28.46 -6.75 -124.18
N ARG A 497 -27.64 -6.21 -125.09
CA ARG A 497 -26.21 -5.98 -124.84
C ARG A 497 -26.01 -4.86 -123.82
N SER A 498 -26.69 -3.73 -124.01
CA SER A 498 -26.67 -2.61 -123.07
C SER A 498 -27.10 -3.05 -121.67
N ASP A 499 -28.16 -3.86 -121.56
CA ASP A 499 -28.66 -4.39 -120.29
C ASP A 499 -27.64 -5.31 -119.60
N ALA A 500 -26.97 -6.17 -120.37
CA ALA A 500 -25.92 -7.05 -119.83
C ALA A 500 -24.67 -6.27 -119.38
N ASP A 501 -24.25 -5.26 -120.13
CA ASP A 501 -23.11 -4.40 -119.79
C ASP A 501 -23.43 -3.55 -118.54
N ALA A 502 -24.67 -3.03 -118.42
CA ALA A 502 -25.15 -2.33 -117.24
C ALA A 502 -25.20 -3.26 -116.00
N ALA A 503 -25.77 -4.46 -116.13
CA ALA A 503 -25.81 -5.45 -115.05
C ALA A 503 -24.39 -5.88 -114.60
N ASN A 504 -23.46 -6.01 -115.55
CA ASN A 504 -22.07 -6.35 -115.24
C ASN A 504 -21.35 -5.25 -114.44
N THR A 505 -21.62 -3.98 -114.77
CA THR A 505 -21.09 -2.82 -114.04
C THR A 505 -21.59 -2.82 -112.59
N VAL A 506 -22.91 -3.05 -112.39
CA VAL A 506 -23.51 -3.16 -111.04
C VAL A 506 -22.88 -4.29 -110.22
N VAL A 507 -22.63 -5.46 -110.82
CA VAL A 507 -21.95 -6.58 -110.15
C VAL A 507 -20.50 -6.23 -109.79
N ALA A 508 -19.77 -5.53 -110.65
CA ALA A 508 -18.40 -5.10 -110.37
C ALA A 508 -18.33 -4.13 -109.18
N ASP A 509 -19.22 -3.14 -109.13
CA ASP A 509 -19.32 -2.17 -108.03
C ASP A 509 -19.69 -2.85 -106.70
N LEU A 510 -20.68 -3.75 -106.72
CA LEU A 510 -21.08 -4.50 -105.53
C LEU A 510 -19.99 -5.44 -105.03
N LYS A 511 -19.17 -6.04 -105.93
CA LYS A 511 -17.98 -6.81 -105.54
C LYS A 511 -16.93 -5.93 -104.85
N ALA A 512 -16.69 -4.72 -105.35
CA ALA A 512 -15.77 -3.77 -104.72
C ALA A 512 -16.27 -3.33 -103.33
N GLN A 513 -17.56 -3.03 -103.21
CA GLN A 513 -18.21 -2.70 -101.93
C GLN A 513 -18.14 -3.88 -100.94
N GLN A 514 -18.38 -5.11 -101.40
CA GLN A 514 -18.27 -6.31 -100.56
C GLN A 514 -16.85 -6.52 -100.05
N LYS A 515 -15.82 -6.30 -100.89
CA LYS A 515 -14.41 -6.38 -100.50
C LYS A 515 -14.07 -5.34 -99.43
N SER A 516 -14.49 -4.09 -99.62
CA SER A 516 -14.29 -3.01 -98.66
C SER A 516 -14.96 -3.30 -97.32
N ALA A 517 -16.22 -3.76 -97.34
CA ALA A 517 -16.95 -4.16 -96.14
C ALA A 517 -16.27 -5.32 -95.40
N ARG A 518 -15.75 -6.33 -96.11
CA ARG A 518 -15.00 -7.44 -95.49
C ARG A 518 -13.73 -6.97 -94.79
N LEU A 519 -12.96 -6.07 -95.42
CA LEU A 519 -11.75 -5.50 -94.83
C LEU A 519 -12.09 -4.67 -93.58
N GLY A 520 -13.07 -3.77 -93.69
CA GLY A 520 -13.51 -2.94 -92.55
C GLY A 520 -14.04 -3.76 -91.37
N THR A 521 -14.73 -4.87 -91.62
CA THR A 521 -15.18 -5.81 -90.57
C THR A 521 -14.00 -6.56 -89.95
N ARG A 522 -13.02 -6.99 -90.75
CA ARG A 522 -11.79 -7.63 -90.24
C ARG A 522 -11.01 -6.69 -89.32
N ASP A 523 -10.78 -5.45 -89.75
CA ASP A 523 -10.04 -4.45 -88.97
C ASP A 523 -10.79 -4.11 -87.68
N ALA A 524 -12.11 -3.98 -87.74
CA ALA A 524 -12.94 -3.75 -86.55
C ALA A 524 -12.91 -4.93 -85.56
N ARG A 525 -12.83 -6.18 -86.03
CA ARG A 525 -12.64 -7.35 -85.18
C ARG A 525 -11.27 -7.34 -84.51
N SER A 526 -10.20 -7.07 -85.27
CA SER A 526 -8.84 -6.96 -84.72
C SER A 526 -8.76 -5.90 -83.62
N ALA A 527 -9.30 -4.70 -83.87
CA ALA A 527 -9.31 -3.63 -82.88
C ALA A 527 -10.12 -3.98 -81.61
N LEU A 528 -11.20 -4.76 -81.76
CA LEU A 528 -11.97 -5.24 -80.61
C LEU A 528 -11.18 -6.28 -79.78
N ASP A 529 -10.42 -7.15 -80.44
CA ASP A 529 -9.59 -8.14 -79.76
C ASP A 529 -8.39 -7.50 -79.05
N ASP A 530 -7.78 -6.46 -79.64
CA ASP A 530 -6.74 -5.65 -78.98
C ASP A 530 -7.30 -4.99 -77.71
N LEU A 531 -8.49 -4.37 -77.78
CA LEU A 531 -9.15 -3.78 -76.61
C LEU A 531 -9.47 -4.82 -75.51
N ARG A 532 -9.83 -6.04 -75.90
CA ARG A 532 -10.07 -7.15 -74.96
C ARG A 532 -8.78 -7.59 -74.28
N SER A 533 -7.66 -7.60 -75.00
CA SER A 533 -6.33 -7.90 -74.44
C SER A 533 -5.91 -6.82 -73.43
N ASP A 534 -6.04 -5.54 -73.79
CA ASP A 534 -5.78 -4.41 -72.90
C ASP A 534 -6.64 -4.47 -71.62
N MET A 535 -7.92 -4.82 -71.77
CA MET A 535 -8.83 -5.01 -70.65
C MET A 535 -8.35 -6.14 -69.73
N ALA A 536 -7.96 -7.29 -70.28
CA ALA A 536 -7.46 -8.40 -69.49
C ALA A 536 -6.21 -8.01 -68.66
N GLY A 537 -5.27 -7.27 -69.27
CA GLY A 537 -4.10 -6.74 -68.57
C GLY A 537 -4.47 -5.73 -67.46
N ALA A 538 -5.37 -4.80 -67.76
CA ALA A 538 -5.83 -3.82 -66.77
C ALA A 538 -6.56 -4.47 -65.58
N LEU A 539 -7.36 -5.51 -65.82
CA LEU A 539 -8.05 -6.27 -64.78
C LEU A 539 -7.07 -7.05 -63.90
N GLN A 540 -5.99 -7.60 -64.48
CA GLN A 540 -4.95 -8.26 -63.70
C GLN A 540 -4.23 -7.26 -62.79
N HIS A 541 -3.84 -6.09 -63.31
CA HIS A 541 -3.22 -5.05 -62.49
C HIS A 541 -4.16 -4.51 -61.41
N LEU A 542 -5.45 -4.39 -61.69
CA LEU A 542 -6.46 -4.06 -60.68
C LEU A 542 -6.53 -5.14 -59.60
N ARG A 543 -6.54 -6.43 -59.97
CA ARG A 543 -6.55 -7.55 -59.04
C ARG A 543 -5.35 -7.49 -58.09
N ASP A 544 -4.16 -7.30 -58.64
CA ASP A 544 -2.91 -7.25 -57.87
C ASP A 544 -2.88 -6.04 -56.92
N ALA A 545 -3.29 -4.86 -57.41
CA ALA A 545 -3.27 -3.63 -56.62
C ALA A 545 -4.36 -3.60 -55.52
N ALA A 546 -5.57 -4.07 -55.83
CA ALA A 546 -6.67 -4.15 -54.89
C ALA A 546 -6.57 -5.37 -53.94
N GLY A 547 -5.73 -6.35 -54.27
CA GLY A 547 -5.61 -7.59 -53.51
C GLY A 547 -6.87 -8.44 -53.58
N LEU A 548 -7.47 -8.52 -54.76
CA LEU A 548 -8.67 -9.30 -55.02
C LEU A 548 -8.30 -10.76 -55.27
N ASP A 549 -9.12 -11.68 -54.77
CA ASP A 549 -8.94 -13.10 -55.05
C ASP A 549 -9.32 -13.43 -56.50
N ASP A 550 -8.78 -14.53 -57.02
CA ASP A 550 -9.07 -15.01 -58.39
C ASP A 550 -10.56 -15.31 -58.62
N ALA A 551 -11.32 -15.55 -57.55
CA ALA A 551 -12.76 -15.74 -57.57
C ALA A 551 -13.57 -14.45 -57.79
N PHE A 552 -12.94 -13.27 -57.71
CA PHE A 552 -13.63 -11.99 -57.88
C PHE A 552 -14.03 -11.80 -59.37
N PRO A 553 -15.32 -11.50 -59.67
CA PRO A 553 -15.91 -11.69 -61.00
C PRO A 553 -15.52 -10.56 -61.98
N LEU A 554 -14.27 -10.58 -62.40
CA LEU A 554 -13.70 -9.63 -63.37
C LEU A 554 -13.58 -10.22 -64.78
N ALA A 555 -14.08 -11.42 -65.03
CA ALA A 555 -13.83 -12.15 -66.28
C ALA A 555 -14.66 -11.64 -67.48
N GLY A 556 -13.97 -11.42 -68.59
CA GLY A 556 -14.57 -11.25 -69.92
C GLY A 556 -15.57 -10.08 -70.00
N ASP A 557 -16.82 -10.42 -70.34
CA ASP A 557 -17.91 -9.46 -70.54
C ASP A 557 -18.78 -9.24 -69.28
N ALA A 558 -18.47 -9.87 -68.14
CA ALA A 558 -19.25 -9.75 -66.89
C ALA A 558 -19.16 -8.33 -66.31
N PRO A 559 -20.26 -7.68 -65.87
CA PRO A 559 -20.29 -6.27 -65.45
C PRO A 559 -19.14 -5.89 -64.51
N LEU A 560 -18.53 -4.71 -64.72
CA LEU A 560 -17.55 -4.21 -63.76
C LEU A 560 -18.30 -3.95 -62.44
N PRO A 561 -17.86 -4.52 -61.31
CA PRO A 561 -18.49 -4.27 -60.03
C PRO A 561 -18.33 -2.79 -59.63
N ASP A 562 -19.17 -2.32 -58.72
CA ASP A 562 -19.10 -0.95 -58.24
C ASP A 562 -17.73 -0.64 -57.63
N ARG A 563 -17.29 0.61 -57.79
CA ARG A 563 -15.97 1.09 -57.33
C ARG A 563 -15.73 0.74 -55.86
N GLU A 564 -16.75 0.90 -55.03
CA GLU A 564 -16.67 0.63 -53.60
C GLU A 564 -16.43 -0.85 -53.31
N GLN A 565 -17.09 -1.75 -54.04
CA GLN A 565 -16.90 -3.20 -53.89
C GLN A 565 -15.52 -3.65 -54.41
N ALA A 566 -15.08 -3.12 -55.55
CA ALA A 566 -13.80 -3.46 -56.15
C ALA A 566 -12.60 -3.00 -55.30
N LEU A 567 -12.73 -1.87 -54.59
CA LEU A 567 -11.66 -1.30 -53.78
C LEU A 567 -11.78 -1.63 -52.29
N ALA A 568 -12.85 -2.31 -51.86
CA ALA A 568 -13.11 -2.63 -50.46
C ALA A 568 -11.93 -3.33 -49.75
N PRO A 569 -11.27 -4.36 -50.33
CA PRO A 569 -10.21 -5.09 -49.62
C PRO A 569 -8.98 -4.21 -49.32
N VAL A 570 -8.48 -3.47 -50.32
CA VAL A 570 -7.36 -2.54 -50.14
C VAL A 570 -7.75 -1.33 -49.29
N GLY A 571 -8.98 -0.83 -49.41
CA GLY A 571 -9.51 0.25 -48.58
C GLY A 571 -9.66 -0.15 -47.11
N GLN A 572 -10.07 -1.39 -46.82
CA GLN A 572 -10.11 -1.92 -45.46
C GLN A 572 -8.69 -2.02 -44.87
N ARG A 573 -7.73 -2.59 -45.62
CA ARG A 573 -6.32 -2.68 -45.18
C ARG A 573 -5.74 -1.29 -44.89
N PHE A 574 -6.09 -0.28 -45.69
CA PHE A 574 -5.67 1.10 -45.47
C PHE A 574 -6.22 1.65 -44.15
N ARG A 575 -7.54 1.54 -43.92
CA ARG A 575 -8.18 1.97 -42.65
C ARG A 575 -7.61 1.25 -41.43
N GLU A 576 -7.34 -0.05 -41.54
CA GLU A 576 -6.73 -0.83 -40.45
C GLU A 576 -5.29 -0.36 -40.15
N ALA A 577 -4.51 -0.04 -41.18
CA ALA A 577 -3.15 0.47 -41.01
C ALA A 577 -3.16 1.88 -40.38
N GLU A 578 -4.04 2.77 -40.83
CA GLU A 578 -4.21 4.10 -40.25
C GLU A 578 -4.66 4.03 -38.78
N ALA A 579 -5.67 3.21 -38.48
CA ALA A 579 -6.16 3.03 -37.11
C ALA A 579 -5.07 2.48 -36.18
N LYS A 580 -4.22 1.56 -36.66
CA LYS A 580 -3.05 1.07 -35.91
C LYS A 580 -2.05 2.19 -35.64
N LEU A 581 -1.69 2.97 -36.66
CA LEU A 581 -0.78 4.11 -36.50
C LEU A 581 -1.32 5.13 -35.50
N GLN A 582 -2.58 5.54 -35.64
CA GLN A 582 -3.23 6.50 -34.76
C GLN A 582 -3.26 6.00 -33.31
N LYS A 583 -3.62 4.73 -33.09
CA LYS A 583 -3.60 4.12 -31.75
C LYS A 583 -2.21 4.16 -31.13
N HIS A 584 -1.16 3.88 -31.90
CA HIS A 584 0.22 3.94 -31.43
C HIS A 584 0.68 5.37 -31.12
N GLN A 585 0.28 6.36 -31.91
CA GLN A 585 0.58 7.77 -31.67
C GLN A 585 -0.06 8.28 -30.38
N THR A 586 -1.36 8.00 -30.18
CA THR A 586 -2.05 8.36 -28.93
C THR A 586 -1.42 7.71 -27.71
N GLU A 587 -1.00 6.45 -27.80
CA GLU A 587 -0.31 5.78 -26.70
C GLU A 587 1.09 6.37 -26.46
N ALA A 588 1.83 6.72 -27.52
CA ALA A 588 3.13 7.37 -27.40
C ALA A 588 3.03 8.73 -26.69
N ASP A 589 2.00 9.52 -26.97
CA ASP A 589 1.77 10.80 -26.30
C ASP A 589 1.45 10.61 -24.82
N ARG A 590 0.59 9.64 -24.46
CA ARG A 590 0.33 9.27 -23.05
C ARG A 590 1.60 8.84 -22.32
N LEU A 591 2.46 8.07 -22.98
CA LEU A 591 3.74 7.63 -22.40
C LEU A 591 4.71 8.81 -22.18
N ARG A 592 4.73 9.80 -23.09
CA ARG A 592 5.53 11.03 -22.93
C ARG A 592 5.02 11.89 -21.78
N GLU A 593 3.72 12.02 -21.61
CA GLU A 593 3.12 12.70 -20.45
C GLU A 593 3.52 12.00 -19.15
N ALA A 594 3.41 10.66 -19.10
CA ALA A 594 3.84 9.87 -17.95
C ALA A 594 5.34 10.00 -17.65
N GLN A 595 6.20 10.02 -18.68
CA GLN A 595 7.64 10.27 -18.52
C GLN A 595 7.91 11.67 -17.95
N THR A 596 7.18 12.68 -18.42
CA THR A 596 7.30 14.06 -17.93
C THR A 596 6.89 14.14 -16.46
N SER A 597 5.79 13.50 -16.08
CA SER A 597 5.38 13.40 -14.67
C SER A 597 6.44 12.72 -13.81
N ALA A 598 6.96 11.57 -14.26
CA ALA A 598 8.01 10.85 -13.53
C ALA A 598 9.31 11.68 -13.40
N GLN A 599 9.61 12.54 -14.38
CA GLN A 599 10.76 13.44 -14.34
C GLN A 599 10.56 14.54 -13.29
N VAL A 600 9.36 15.10 -13.18
CA VAL A 600 9.01 16.07 -12.13
C VAL A 600 9.13 15.41 -10.75
N ASP A 601 8.59 14.21 -10.59
CA ASP A 601 8.67 13.46 -9.32
C ASP A 601 10.12 13.15 -8.92
N ALA A 602 10.94 12.69 -9.87
CA ALA A 602 12.37 12.43 -9.63
C ALA A 602 13.14 13.70 -9.24
N THR A 603 12.79 14.84 -9.84
CA THR A 603 13.39 16.15 -9.53
C THR A 603 12.98 16.63 -8.14
N SER A 604 11.69 16.52 -7.80
CA SER A 604 11.16 16.84 -6.47
C SER A 604 11.79 15.97 -5.39
N ALA A 605 11.85 14.65 -5.59
CA ALA A 605 12.48 13.73 -4.65
C ALA A 605 13.98 14.01 -4.46
N ARG A 606 14.68 14.44 -5.52
CA ARG A 606 16.08 14.88 -5.43
C ARG A 606 16.24 16.12 -4.54
N GLN A 607 15.37 17.11 -4.69
CA GLN A 607 15.40 18.32 -3.85
C GLN A 607 15.16 17.97 -2.38
N THR A 608 14.17 17.12 -2.10
CA THR A 608 13.90 16.61 -0.74
C THR A 608 15.12 15.89 -0.16
N LEU A 609 15.78 15.03 -0.93
CA LEU A 609 17.01 14.36 -0.51
C LEU A 609 18.13 15.36 -0.18
N VAL A 610 18.34 16.39 -1.01
CA VAL A 610 19.34 17.43 -0.75
C VAL A 610 19.03 18.20 0.54
N HIS A 611 17.75 18.54 0.79
CA HIS A 611 17.34 19.19 2.02
C HIS A 611 17.59 18.31 3.24
N ALA A 612 17.18 17.04 3.19
CA ALA A 612 17.41 16.08 4.28
C ALA A 612 18.91 15.88 4.55
N ARG A 613 19.74 15.79 3.50
CA ARG A 613 21.20 15.70 3.63
C ARG A 613 21.81 16.87 4.37
N ASN A 614 21.35 18.09 4.06
CA ASN A 614 21.81 19.31 4.73
C ASN A 614 21.36 19.37 6.20
N GLU A 615 20.17 18.88 6.51
CA GLU A 615 19.65 18.80 7.88
C GLU A 615 20.43 17.80 8.73
N THR A 616 20.73 16.61 8.19
CA THR A 616 21.60 15.62 8.83
C THR A 616 23.00 16.18 9.09
N GLU A 617 23.57 16.92 8.14
CA GLU A 617 24.89 17.56 8.31
C GLU A 617 24.90 18.56 9.48
N ARG A 618 23.85 19.37 9.59
CA ARG A 618 23.69 20.38 10.64
C ARG A 618 23.50 19.74 12.02
N THR A 619 22.58 18.78 12.12
CA THR A 619 22.32 18.06 13.38
C THR A 619 23.52 17.24 13.83
N ARG A 620 24.31 16.69 12.89
CA ARG A 620 25.56 15.96 13.19
C ARG A 620 26.58 16.87 13.87
N LYS A 621 26.77 18.08 13.35
CA LYS A 621 27.68 19.07 13.97
C LYS A 621 27.19 19.46 15.37
N ALA A 622 25.91 19.75 15.53
CA ALA A 622 25.32 20.10 16.82
C ALA A 622 25.47 18.98 17.87
N ALA A 623 25.26 17.72 17.47
CA ALA A 623 25.47 16.56 18.33
C ALA A 623 26.93 16.42 18.74
N GLY A 624 27.88 16.57 17.81
CA GLY A 624 29.32 16.54 18.09
C GLY A 624 29.76 17.64 19.07
N GLU A 625 29.25 18.86 18.91
CA GLU A 625 29.52 19.99 19.81
C GLU A 625 28.99 19.74 21.23
N ALA A 626 27.75 19.24 21.34
CA ALA A 626 27.13 18.91 22.63
C ALA A 626 27.86 17.77 23.35
N LEU A 627 28.26 16.72 22.62
CA LEU A 627 29.10 15.64 23.12
C LEU A 627 30.46 16.14 23.61
N GLY A 628 31.13 16.99 22.81
CA GLY A 628 32.40 17.59 23.21
C GLY A 628 32.29 18.43 24.48
N ALA A 629 31.19 19.18 24.64
CA ALA A 629 30.93 19.98 25.83
C ALA A 629 30.65 19.11 27.08
N LEU A 630 29.90 18.01 26.93
CA LEU A 630 29.68 17.03 27.99
C LEU A 630 31.01 16.39 28.41
N ASN A 631 31.83 15.97 27.44
CA ASN A 631 33.09 15.28 27.70
C ASN A 631 34.08 16.18 28.48
N ARG A 632 34.21 17.45 28.08
CA ARG A 632 35.01 18.44 28.83
C ARG A 632 34.50 18.63 30.26
N SER A 633 33.19 18.61 30.47
CA SER A 633 32.60 18.74 31.81
C SER A 633 32.91 17.54 32.70
N ILE A 634 32.80 16.32 32.17
CA ILE A 634 33.09 15.09 32.92
C ILE A 634 34.58 15.04 33.28
N GLN A 635 35.46 15.41 32.35
CA GLN A 635 36.91 15.47 32.60
C GLN A 635 37.32 16.57 33.59
N SER A 636 36.52 17.64 33.71
CA SER A 636 36.77 18.73 34.65
C SER A 636 36.30 18.42 36.08
N ILE A 637 35.61 17.31 36.31
CA ILE A 637 35.19 16.93 37.66
C ILE A 637 36.45 16.60 38.48
N PRO A 638 36.73 17.35 39.57
CA PRO A 638 37.84 17.03 40.45
C PRO A 638 37.62 15.64 41.07
N LEU A 639 38.60 14.75 40.99
CA LEU A 639 38.59 13.51 41.78
C LEU A 639 38.74 13.90 43.27
N PRO A 640 37.76 13.66 44.15
CA PRO A 640 37.89 14.06 45.55
C PRO A 640 38.73 13.02 46.33
N PHE A 641 39.67 13.57 47.11
CA PHE A 641 40.31 13.08 48.35
C PHE A 641 40.42 11.56 48.56
N ARG A 642 41.67 11.08 48.46
CA ARG A 642 42.08 9.79 49.02
C ARG A 642 41.99 9.78 50.54
#